data_AF-A0A7U4P868-F1
#
_entry.id   AF-A0A7U4P868-F1
#
_cell.length_a   1.000
_cell.length_b   1.000
_cell.length_c   1.000
_cell.angle_alpha   90.00
_cell.angle_beta   90.00
_cell.angle_gamma   90.00
#
_symmetry.space_group_name_H-M   'P 1'
#
loop_
_entity.id
_entity.type
_entity.pdbx_description
1 polymer ?
#
loop_
_entity_poly.entity_id
_entity_poly.type
_entity_poly.pdbx_seq_one_letter_code
_entity_poly.pdbx_strand_id
1 'polypeptide(L)'
;MKLLLVDNLVMPEEGSLAYLDVHPHLGLLALAAVAEADGHRVQIYDPKRLIRDGTLAYDATLYERASDAVLAERPDVVGFTALGCSFLFALNVAALLKRREPDLPVLLGGPHATMLHRQILERFPQFDVVVRYEADEILPAVLDCLERRTFDVIPGLSWRATGRGSLLRFTDGKPKVENLDLLPIASYDHYPIAELGLSMLRIEAGRGCPFACTFCSTAGFFQRSFRIKSAERLVRELDILHRRYRVSDFKLDHDMFTVNRHKVMEFCEAVAGRGYRWRASARIDCVDEALLKKMADAGCVNLYFGVETGSARMQKICQKRLDLQRVEPILAAADSLGIETTASFITGYPQETGQDRDDTLDMIGRCARRPSCLTQLHMLAPEPGTPLFDERGAEIAYDGYGGPYNTRLLSSSDEREVLDHPEIFQTYYYYPAALPRAECIFVVEAADLLRRVGPVIFAYALREFGGRLSRLISEWRHFANETSPGAAPDAAGLEAFVAARFGGGHHLHSLFRYALRLYAARAPADVVAEGPYEADQPCILAENVGLLEDIHNCEVLVDRIRRSNEASPMLGDADVGGLGTYIVQGHGEAATGYWVESGIATILDLFRSPRSCRAVAQWLADVTSNDGIDASIFEPLLRRGILVSAR
;
A
#
# COMPACT_ATOMS: atom_id res chain seq x y z
N MET A 1 -11.99 -13.33 31.46
CA MET A 1 -11.50 -11.93 31.44
C MET A 1 -11.98 -11.22 30.18
N LYS A 2 -11.95 -9.88 30.15
CA LYS A 2 -12.11 -9.02 28.96
C LYS A 2 -10.72 -8.71 28.39
N LEU A 3 -10.39 -9.36 27.28
CA LEU A 3 -9.18 -9.11 26.50
C LEU A 3 -9.46 -8.06 25.43
N LEU A 4 -8.71 -6.96 25.44
CA LEU A 4 -8.75 -5.97 24.37
C LEU A 4 -7.49 -6.09 23.52
N LEU A 5 -7.66 -6.41 22.24
CA LEU A 5 -6.59 -6.50 21.26
C LEU A 5 -6.50 -5.19 20.48
N VAL A 6 -5.32 -4.58 20.45
CA VAL A 6 -5.06 -3.34 19.72
C VAL A 6 -4.39 -3.67 18.38
N ASP A 7 -5.05 -3.27 17.30
CA ASP A 7 -4.53 -3.41 15.96
C ASP A 7 -3.37 -2.45 15.69
N ASN A 8 -2.48 -2.84 14.77
CA ASN A 8 -1.36 -2.03 14.38
C ASN A 8 -1.79 -0.78 13.61
N LEU A 9 -0.93 0.24 13.63
CA LEU A 9 -1.13 1.47 12.89
C LEU A 9 0.10 1.75 12.03
N VAL A 10 0.01 1.37 10.76
CA VAL A 10 0.91 1.82 9.71
C VAL A 10 0.18 2.92 8.95
N MET A 11 0.79 4.10 8.82
CA MET A 11 0.26 5.16 7.98
C MET A 11 1.35 5.57 6.97
N PRO A 12 1.06 5.57 5.66
CA PRO A 12 2.01 6.05 4.66
C PRO A 12 2.24 7.56 4.80
N GLU A 13 3.48 8.01 4.54
CA GLU A 13 3.88 9.42 4.61
C GLU A 13 3.08 10.35 3.69
N GLU A 14 2.46 9.83 2.62
CA GLU A 14 1.73 10.62 1.61
C GLU A 14 0.46 11.33 2.12
N GLY A 15 0.16 11.29 3.41
CA GLY A 15 -0.82 12.18 4.04
C GLY A 15 -2.27 11.97 3.61
N SER A 16 -2.57 10.99 2.75
CA SER A 16 -3.93 10.67 2.34
C SER A 16 -4.47 9.50 3.14
N LEU A 17 -5.48 9.78 3.96
CA LEU A 17 -6.28 8.79 4.69
C LEU A 17 -6.96 7.77 3.76
N ALA A 18 -7.13 8.10 2.47
CA ALA A 18 -7.72 7.19 1.49
C ALA A 18 -6.87 5.93 1.24
N TYR A 19 -5.56 5.98 1.51
CA TYR A 19 -4.68 4.82 1.32
C TYR A 19 -4.50 3.96 2.58
N LEU A 20 -5.21 4.30 3.66
CA LEU A 20 -5.13 3.54 4.89
C LEU A 20 -5.84 2.18 4.72
N ASP A 21 -5.09 1.10 4.91
CA ASP A 21 -5.63 -0.26 4.82
C ASP A 21 -6.56 -0.55 6.01
N VAL A 22 -7.84 -0.62 5.71
CA VAL A 22 -8.93 -0.89 6.65
C VAL A 22 -9.50 -2.30 6.51
N HIS A 23 -8.69 -3.24 6.03
CA HIS A 23 -9.04 -4.63 6.19
C HIS A 23 -8.75 -5.09 7.63
N PRO A 24 -9.55 -6.04 8.15
CA PRO A 24 -9.30 -6.60 9.47
C PRO A 24 -7.92 -7.26 9.55
N HIS A 25 -7.26 -7.11 10.70
CA HIS A 25 -6.02 -7.82 10.98
C HIS A 25 -6.28 -9.29 11.29
N LEU A 26 -6.01 -10.17 10.32
CA LEU A 26 -6.29 -11.61 10.39
C LEU A 26 -5.73 -12.29 11.65
N GLY A 27 -4.49 -11.96 12.04
CA GLY A 27 -3.90 -12.50 13.27
C GLY A 27 -4.70 -12.15 14.53
N LEU A 28 -5.25 -10.94 14.64
CA LEU A 28 -6.05 -10.55 15.80
C LEU A 28 -7.44 -11.20 15.76
N LEU A 29 -8.04 -11.35 14.57
CA LEU A 29 -9.29 -12.11 14.43
C LEU A 29 -9.11 -13.60 14.81
N ALA A 30 -7.96 -14.19 14.48
CA ALA A 30 -7.62 -15.57 14.86
C ALA A 30 -7.44 -15.71 16.38
N LEU A 31 -6.69 -14.79 17.01
CA LEU A 31 -6.51 -14.77 18.45
C LEU A 31 -7.81 -14.48 19.20
N ALA A 32 -8.69 -13.64 18.65
CA ALA A 32 -10.03 -13.43 19.18
C ALA A 32 -10.82 -14.73 19.20
N ALA A 33 -10.86 -15.46 18.07
CA ALA A 33 -11.57 -16.74 17.98
C ALA A 33 -11.06 -17.79 18.96
N VAL A 34 -9.73 -17.87 19.16
CA VAL A 34 -9.11 -18.76 20.15
C VAL A 34 -9.52 -18.37 21.57
N ALA A 35 -9.37 -17.10 21.94
CA ALA A 35 -9.69 -16.66 23.30
C ALA A 35 -11.19 -16.79 23.62
N GLU A 36 -12.06 -16.58 22.63
CA GLU A 36 -13.51 -16.80 22.77
C GLU A 36 -13.86 -18.28 22.93
N ALA A 37 -13.18 -19.17 22.20
CA ALA A 37 -13.36 -20.61 22.36
C ALA A 37 -12.96 -21.10 23.76
N ASP A 38 -12.06 -20.39 24.43
CA ASP A 38 -11.64 -20.62 25.82
C ASP A 38 -12.52 -19.88 26.86
N GLY A 39 -13.58 -19.19 26.41
CA GLY A 39 -14.56 -18.54 27.29
C GLY A 39 -14.19 -17.13 27.74
N HIS A 40 -13.20 -16.48 27.12
CA HIS A 40 -12.91 -15.07 27.35
C HIS A 40 -13.80 -14.15 26.49
N ARG A 41 -14.00 -12.91 26.96
CA ARG A 41 -14.63 -11.85 26.17
C ARG A 41 -13.54 -11.10 25.44
N VAL A 42 -13.68 -10.92 24.12
CA VAL A 42 -12.69 -10.22 23.31
C VAL A 42 -13.28 -8.96 22.71
N GLN A 43 -12.45 -7.95 22.54
CA GLN A 43 -12.74 -6.77 21.75
C GLN A 43 -11.49 -6.38 20.94
N ILE A 44 -11.69 -5.89 19.73
CA ILE A 44 -10.61 -5.37 18.88
C ILE A 44 -10.76 -3.85 18.77
N TYR A 45 -9.68 -3.14 19.14
CA TYR A 45 -9.53 -1.71 18.90
C TYR A 45 -8.73 -1.51 17.62
N ASP A 46 -9.38 -1.04 16.55
CA ASP A 46 -8.75 -0.73 15.27
C ASP A 46 -8.58 0.79 15.10
N PRO A 47 -7.37 1.36 15.32
CA PRO A 47 -7.14 2.78 15.14
C PRO A 47 -7.26 3.20 13.66
N LYS A 48 -7.02 2.29 12.71
CA LYS A 48 -7.04 2.62 11.28
C LYS A 48 -8.44 3.00 10.84
N ARG A 49 -9.43 2.20 11.26
CA ARG A 49 -10.84 2.52 11.01
C ARG A 49 -11.23 3.88 11.58
N LEU A 50 -10.91 4.12 12.85
CA LEU A 50 -11.29 5.34 13.56
C LEU A 50 -10.63 6.58 12.95
N ILE A 51 -9.42 6.43 12.40
CA ILE A 51 -8.78 7.52 11.65
C ILE A 51 -9.52 7.77 10.35
N ARG A 52 -9.85 6.72 9.59
CA ARG A 52 -10.51 6.85 8.29
C ARG A 52 -11.91 7.47 8.40
N ASP A 53 -12.66 7.15 9.46
CA ASP A 53 -14.00 7.72 9.69
C ASP A 53 -13.98 9.07 10.42
N GLY A 54 -12.79 9.59 10.75
CA GLY A 54 -12.59 10.89 11.39
C GLY A 54 -12.84 10.90 12.91
N THR A 55 -13.17 9.76 13.51
CA THR A 55 -13.35 9.64 14.97
C THR A 55 -12.05 9.84 15.74
N LEU A 56 -10.92 9.43 15.16
CA LEU A 56 -9.58 9.54 15.73
C LEU A 56 -8.70 10.44 14.87
N ALA A 57 -8.31 11.60 15.41
CA ALA A 57 -7.40 12.51 14.71
C ALA A 57 -5.99 11.91 14.62
N TYR A 58 -5.38 11.96 13.43
CA TYR A 58 -3.98 11.60 13.23
C TYR A 58 -3.07 12.82 13.39
N ASP A 59 -2.93 13.25 14.65
CA ASP A 59 -2.12 14.40 15.05
C ASP A 59 -1.39 14.12 16.38
N ALA A 60 -0.79 15.13 16.99
CA ALA A 60 -0.06 15.01 18.25
C ALA A 60 -0.92 14.46 19.43
N THR A 61 -2.25 14.44 19.31
CA THR A 61 -3.17 13.91 20.33
C THR A 61 -3.55 12.43 20.11
N LEU A 62 -3.10 11.82 19.01
CA LEU A 62 -3.44 10.45 18.61
C LEU A 62 -3.28 9.43 19.74
N TYR A 63 -2.09 9.40 20.36
CA TYR A 63 -1.78 8.39 21.38
C TYR A 63 -2.65 8.54 22.63
N GLU A 64 -2.90 9.78 23.05
CA GLU A 64 -3.75 10.09 24.20
C GLU A 64 -5.19 9.64 23.94
N ARG A 65 -5.78 10.06 22.81
CA ARG A 65 -7.14 9.67 22.42
C ARG A 65 -7.29 8.15 22.28
N ALA A 66 -6.30 7.48 21.69
CA ALA A 66 -6.30 6.04 21.56
C ALA A 66 -6.25 5.36 22.93
N SER A 67 -5.42 5.85 23.85
CA SER A 67 -5.35 5.30 25.21
C SER A 67 -6.63 5.56 26.01
N ASP A 68 -7.31 6.70 25.84
CA ASP A 68 -8.62 6.98 26.43
C ASP A 68 -9.68 6.00 25.94
N ALA A 69 -9.74 5.78 24.62
CA ALA A 69 -10.68 4.86 24.00
C ALA A 69 -10.45 3.41 24.48
N VAL A 70 -9.19 2.98 24.59
CA VAL A 70 -8.86 1.65 25.12
C VAL A 70 -9.27 1.50 26.59
N LEU A 71 -9.04 2.52 27.44
CA LEU A 71 -9.43 2.46 28.85
C LEU A 71 -10.94 2.58 29.08
N ALA A 72 -11.66 3.30 28.21
CA ALA A 72 -13.12 3.40 28.27
C ALA A 72 -13.80 2.03 28.19
N GLU A 73 -13.15 1.07 27.54
CA GLU A 73 -13.61 -0.32 27.46
C GLU A 73 -13.41 -1.14 28.72
N ARG A 74 -12.68 -0.63 29.72
CA ARG A 74 -12.39 -1.33 30.98
C ARG A 74 -11.85 -2.76 30.76
N PRO A 75 -10.75 -2.92 29.98
CA PRO A 75 -10.15 -4.23 29.76
C PRO A 75 -9.52 -4.79 31.04
N ASP A 76 -9.58 -6.11 31.20
CA ASP A 76 -8.82 -6.82 32.23
C ASP A 76 -7.37 -7.04 31.78
N VAL A 77 -7.12 -7.04 30.46
CA VAL A 77 -5.82 -7.20 29.83
C VAL A 77 -5.83 -6.56 28.44
N VAL A 78 -4.73 -5.93 28.05
CA VAL A 78 -4.55 -5.34 26.72
C VAL A 78 -3.43 -6.06 25.98
N GLY A 79 -3.68 -6.51 24.76
CA GLY A 79 -2.69 -7.13 23.88
C GLY A 79 -2.41 -6.26 22.65
N PHE A 80 -1.14 -5.94 22.41
CA PHE A 80 -0.69 -5.27 21.19
C PHE A 80 -0.04 -6.25 20.22
N THR A 81 -0.20 -6.01 18.92
CA THR A 81 0.62 -6.63 17.87
C THR A 81 1.56 -5.59 17.25
N ALA A 82 2.80 -5.97 16.94
CA ALA A 82 3.77 -5.06 16.36
C ALA A 82 4.54 -5.68 15.17
N LEU A 83 4.51 -4.95 14.06
CA LEU A 83 5.55 -4.95 13.04
C LEU A 83 6.55 -3.83 13.38
N GLY A 84 7.79 -3.89 12.89
CA GLY A 84 8.79 -2.86 13.23
C GLY A 84 8.34 -1.47 12.81
N CYS A 85 7.75 -1.41 11.62
CA CYS A 85 7.19 -0.21 11.03
C CYS A 85 5.93 0.32 11.74
N SER A 86 5.35 -0.41 12.71
CA SER A 86 4.14 -0.03 13.46
C SER A 86 4.33 0.06 14.97
N PHE A 87 5.56 -0.13 15.47
CA PHE A 87 5.81 -0.36 16.90
C PHE A 87 5.61 0.91 17.76
N LEU A 88 5.91 2.10 17.22
CA LEU A 88 5.77 3.38 17.94
C LEU A 88 4.36 3.61 18.50
N PHE A 89 3.33 3.26 17.73
CA PHE A 89 1.95 3.40 18.20
C PHE A 89 1.68 2.52 19.42
N ALA A 90 2.07 1.24 19.37
CA ALA A 90 1.93 0.32 20.50
C ALA A 90 2.74 0.81 21.72
N LEU A 91 3.97 1.27 21.50
CA LEU A 91 4.85 1.78 22.56
C LEU A 91 4.22 2.95 23.33
N ASN A 92 3.78 3.97 22.58
CA ASN A 92 3.27 5.21 23.14
C ASN A 92 1.91 5.03 23.83
N VAL A 93 1.00 4.27 23.21
CA VAL A 93 -0.30 3.95 23.81
C VAL A 93 -0.10 3.11 25.06
N ALA A 94 0.70 2.05 25.04
CA ALA A 94 0.98 1.24 26.23
C ALA A 94 1.59 2.06 27.38
N ALA A 95 2.47 3.02 27.07
CA ALA A 95 3.03 3.92 28.08
C ALA A 95 1.95 4.77 28.76
N LEU A 96 0.98 5.29 28.00
CA LEU A 96 -0.16 6.05 28.52
C LEU A 96 -1.09 5.18 29.37
N LEU A 97 -1.39 3.95 28.91
CA LEU A 97 -2.19 2.99 29.67
C LEU A 97 -1.57 2.74 31.04
N LYS A 98 -0.28 2.41 31.09
CA LYS A 98 0.44 2.13 32.35
C LYS A 98 0.62 3.34 33.25
N ARG A 99 0.60 4.57 32.72
CA ARG A 99 0.59 5.79 33.56
C ARG A 99 -0.73 5.97 34.30
N ARG A 100 -1.85 5.54 33.70
CA ARG A 100 -3.20 5.75 34.24
C ARG A 100 -3.69 4.55 35.05
N GLU A 101 -3.37 3.34 34.58
CA GLU A 101 -3.69 2.06 35.22
C GLU A 101 -2.40 1.22 35.33
N PRO A 102 -1.55 1.45 36.35
CA PRO A 102 -0.24 0.78 36.48
C PRO A 102 -0.31 -0.75 36.54
N ASP A 103 -1.40 -1.29 37.10
CA ASP A 103 -1.61 -2.72 37.30
C ASP A 103 -2.24 -3.42 36.09
N LEU A 104 -2.75 -2.67 35.09
CA LEU A 104 -3.36 -3.24 33.88
C LEU A 104 -2.33 -4.08 33.11
N PRO A 105 -2.50 -5.40 32.98
CA PRO A 105 -1.56 -6.23 32.23
C PRO A 105 -1.49 -5.84 30.75
N VAL A 106 -0.29 -5.60 30.24
CA VAL A 106 -0.04 -5.28 28.84
C VAL A 106 0.82 -6.35 28.18
N LEU A 107 0.23 -7.08 27.24
CA LEU A 107 0.88 -8.09 26.41
C LEU A 107 1.35 -7.48 25.09
N LEU A 108 2.44 -8.00 24.54
CA LEU A 108 2.95 -7.63 23.22
C LEU A 108 3.26 -8.90 22.42
N GLY A 109 2.84 -8.93 21.15
CA GLY A 109 3.11 -10.00 20.21
C GLY A 109 3.47 -9.50 18.82
N GLY A 110 3.60 -10.44 17.89
CA GLY A 110 3.92 -10.16 16.49
C GLY A 110 5.42 -10.31 16.16
N PRO A 111 5.78 -10.20 14.87
CA PRO A 111 7.13 -10.49 14.40
C PRO A 111 8.22 -9.64 15.04
N HIS A 112 7.99 -8.34 15.19
CA HIS A 112 8.97 -7.42 15.77
C HIS A 112 9.24 -7.73 17.24
N ALA A 113 8.16 -7.91 18.01
CA ALA A 113 8.23 -8.28 19.41
C ALA A 113 8.92 -9.63 19.63
N THR A 114 8.68 -10.60 18.74
CA THR A 114 9.30 -11.93 18.81
C THR A 114 10.81 -11.84 18.68
N MET A 115 11.31 -11.09 17.69
CA MET A 115 12.74 -11.00 17.41
C MET A 115 13.50 -10.14 18.44
N LEU A 116 12.83 -9.15 19.03
CA LEU A 116 13.44 -8.18 19.95
C LEU A 116 12.94 -8.29 21.40
N HIS A 117 12.39 -9.45 21.76
CA HIS A 117 11.65 -9.62 23.01
C HIS A 117 12.45 -9.21 24.27
N ARG A 118 13.77 -9.43 24.29
CA ARG A 118 14.63 -9.04 25.43
C ARG A 118 14.83 -7.54 25.45
N GLN A 119 15.30 -6.96 24.34
CA GLN A 119 15.57 -5.54 24.20
C GLN A 119 14.33 -4.71 24.55
N ILE A 120 13.16 -5.11 24.04
CA ILE A 120 11.89 -4.44 24.34
C ILE A 120 11.56 -4.51 25.83
N LEU A 121 11.64 -5.69 26.47
CA LEU A 121 11.32 -5.81 27.90
C LEU A 121 12.35 -5.13 28.82
N GLU A 122 13.60 -5.02 28.38
CA GLU A 122 14.67 -4.31 29.10
C GLU A 122 14.47 -2.79 29.04
N ARG A 123 14.09 -2.25 27.88
CA ARG A 123 13.94 -0.81 27.65
C ARG A 123 12.58 -0.26 28.04
N PHE A 124 11.52 -0.98 27.71
CA PHE A 124 10.15 -0.47 27.76
C PHE A 124 9.34 -1.13 28.88
N PRO A 125 9.28 -0.49 30.08
CA PRO A 125 8.64 -1.06 31.26
C PRO A 125 7.12 -1.20 31.14
N GLN A 126 6.51 -0.56 30.15
CA GLN A 126 5.08 -0.62 29.91
C GLN A 126 4.57 -1.97 29.42
N PHE A 127 5.46 -2.83 28.91
CA PHE A 127 5.11 -4.20 28.50
C PHE A 127 5.42 -5.20 29.62
N ASP A 128 4.44 -6.04 29.96
CA ASP A 128 4.53 -7.05 31.01
C ASP A 128 5.01 -8.41 30.50
N VAL A 129 4.51 -8.80 29.32
CA VAL A 129 4.72 -10.10 28.71
C VAL A 129 4.86 -9.92 27.20
N VAL A 130 5.88 -10.54 26.61
CA VAL A 130 6.01 -10.75 25.18
C VAL A 130 5.66 -12.20 24.86
N VAL A 131 4.64 -12.38 24.02
CA VAL A 131 4.22 -13.67 23.48
C VAL A 131 4.90 -13.85 22.12
N ARG A 132 5.91 -14.73 22.05
CA ARG A 132 6.74 -14.90 20.85
C ARG A 132 6.15 -15.96 19.92
N TYR A 133 6.36 -15.75 18.61
CA TYR A 133 5.94 -16.65 17.53
C TYR A 133 4.40 -16.75 17.42
N GLU A 134 3.89 -17.94 17.10
CA GLU A 134 2.45 -18.17 16.91
C GLU A 134 1.77 -18.32 18.27
N ALA A 135 0.86 -17.39 18.58
CA ALA A 135 0.20 -17.34 19.89
C ALA A 135 -1.09 -18.17 19.96
N ASP A 136 -1.59 -18.69 18.84
CA ASP A 136 -2.91 -19.32 18.73
C ASP A 136 -3.12 -20.47 19.71
N GLU A 137 -2.12 -21.32 19.95
CA GLU A 137 -2.27 -22.48 20.85
C GLU A 137 -1.88 -22.16 22.30
N ILE A 138 -1.12 -21.09 22.53
CA ILE A 138 -0.56 -20.77 23.86
C ILE A 138 -1.29 -19.62 24.55
N LEU A 139 -2.04 -18.80 23.81
CA LEU A 139 -2.74 -17.63 24.36
C LEU A 139 -3.70 -18.00 25.51
N PRO A 140 -4.53 -19.07 25.43
CA PRO A 140 -5.35 -19.50 26.56
C PRO A 140 -4.55 -19.70 27.85
N ALA A 141 -3.46 -20.48 27.78
CA ALA A 141 -2.60 -20.74 28.92
C ALA A 141 -1.90 -19.45 29.43
N VAL A 142 -1.55 -18.53 28.53
CA VAL A 142 -1.00 -17.21 28.89
C VAL A 142 -2.02 -16.42 29.71
N LEU A 143 -3.28 -16.39 29.29
CA LEU A 143 -4.34 -15.64 29.95
C LEU A 143 -4.66 -16.27 31.33
N ASP A 144 -4.79 -17.59 31.40
CA ASP A 144 -5.03 -18.32 32.66
C ASP A 144 -3.94 -18.10 33.72
N CYS A 145 -2.69 -18.01 33.29
CA CYS A 145 -1.54 -17.82 34.19
C CYS A 145 -1.21 -16.34 34.44
N LEU A 146 -1.92 -15.40 33.83
CA LEU A 146 -1.55 -13.98 33.83
C LEU A 146 -1.59 -13.34 35.21
N GLU A 147 -2.65 -13.60 35.98
CA GLU A 147 -2.83 -13.03 37.33
C GLU A 147 -1.69 -13.47 38.27
N ARG A 148 -1.29 -14.75 38.20
CA ARG A 148 -0.23 -15.32 39.05
C ARG A 148 1.18 -15.15 38.46
N ARG A 149 1.28 -14.75 37.18
CA ARG A 149 2.51 -14.66 36.37
C ARG A 149 3.35 -15.96 36.40
N THR A 150 2.67 -17.11 36.44
CA THR A 150 3.26 -18.46 36.49
C THR A 150 3.35 -19.07 35.09
N PHE A 151 4.35 -18.66 34.33
CA PHE A 151 4.48 -18.97 32.90
C PHE A 151 5.51 -20.05 32.58
N ASP A 152 6.19 -20.61 33.58
CA ASP A 152 7.43 -21.38 33.42
C ASP A 152 7.30 -22.62 32.50
N VAL A 153 6.08 -23.11 32.26
CA VAL A 153 5.81 -24.27 31.39
C VAL A 153 5.29 -23.91 30.00
N ILE A 154 4.98 -22.63 29.74
CA ILE A 154 4.42 -22.19 28.46
C ILE A 154 5.59 -21.82 27.54
N PRO A 155 5.79 -22.52 26.40
CA PRO A 155 6.91 -22.24 25.52
C PRO A 155 6.81 -20.85 24.87
N GLY A 156 7.95 -20.25 24.55
CA GLY A 156 7.97 -19.03 23.73
C GLY A 156 7.61 -17.74 24.46
N LEU A 157 7.60 -17.70 25.80
CA LEU A 157 7.28 -16.48 26.55
C LEU A 157 8.51 -15.72 27.02
N SER A 158 8.36 -14.42 27.17
CA SER A 158 9.28 -13.56 27.92
C SER A 158 8.48 -12.59 28.75
N TRP A 159 8.81 -12.44 30.03
CA TRP A 159 8.00 -11.63 30.92
C TRP A 159 8.82 -11.04 32.04
N ARG A 160 8.21 -10.05 32.68
CA ARG A 160 8.70 -9.44 33.91
C ARG A 160 8.10 -10.17 35.10
N ALA A 161 8.94 -10.63 36.04
CA ALA A 161 8.50 -11.42 37.19
C ALA A 161 7.45 -10.68 38.04
N THR A 162 7.72 -9.45 38.49
CA THR A 162 6.74 -8.60 39.21
C THR A 162 7.19 -7.12 39.26
N GLY A 163 6.47 -6.21 38.60
CA GLY A 163 6.70 -4.75 38.70
C GLY A 163 7.95 -4.23 37.97
N ARG A 164 7.99 -2.92 37.70
CA ARG A 164 9.04 -2.23 36.91
C ARG A 164 10.45 -2.49 37.50
N GLY A 165 11.39 -2.90 36.65
CA GLY A 165 12.77 -3.19 37.07
C GLY A 165 13.01 -4.58 37.66
N SER A 166 11.98 -5.44 37.76
CA SER A 166 12.16 -6.82 38.19
C SER A 166 12.82 -7.71 37.14
N LEU A 167 13.35 -8.84 37.61
CA LEU A 167 14.04 -9.85 36.81
C LEU A 167 13.19 -10.26 35.60
N LEU A 168 13.81 -10.20 34.42
CA LEU A 168 13.25 -10.76 33.21
C LEU A 168 13.39 -12.27 33.22
N ARG A 169 12.31 -12.97 32.88
CA ARG A 169 12.24 -14.41 32.72
C ARG A 169 11.83 -14.74 31.30
N PHE A 170 12.23 -15.91 30.84
CA PHE A 170 11.83 -16.43 29.55
C PHE A 170 11.79 -17.94 29.60
N THR A 171 10.88 -18.52 28.83
CA THR A 171 10.85 -19.95 28.55
C THR A 171 11.53 -20.22 27.21
N ASP A 172 12.04 -21.42 27.03
CA ASP A 172 12.52 -21.85 25.72
C ASP A 172 11.36 -22.22 24.79
N GLY A 173 11.68 -22.59 23.55
CA GLY A 173 10.71 -23.04 22.56
C GLY A 173 10.28 -21.95 21.58
N LYS A 174 9.82 -22.41 20.41
CA LYS A 174 9.32 -21.58 19.32
C LYS A 174 7.95 -22.11 18.88
N PRO A 175 6.88 -21.74 19.60
CA PRO A 175 5.53 -22.20 19.33
C PRO A 175 5.15 -22.04 17.86
N LYS A 176 4.48 -23.04 17.31
CA LYS A 176 4.15 -23.12 15.89
C LYS A 176 2.91 -24.00 15.74
N VAL A 177 1.90 -23.51 15.04
CA VAL A 177 0.71 -24.31 14.76
C VAL A 177 1.03 -25.27 13.61
N GLU A 178 1.06 -26.58 13.91
CA GLU A 178 1.38 -27.59 12.88
C GLU A 178 0.19 -27.84 11.94
N ASN A 179 -1.04 -27.81 12.46
CA ASN A 179 -2.26 -28.02 11.68
C ASN A 179 -3.24 -26.85 11.82
N LEU A 180 -3.22 -25.95 10.85
CA LEU A 180 -4.09 -24.77 10.79
C LEU A 180 -5.58 -25.11 10.68
N ASP A 181 -5.94 -26.33 10.25
CA ASP A 181 -7.35 -26.72 10.11
C ASP A 181 -8.05 -26.91 11.46
N LEU A 182 -7.27 -27.16 12.52
CA LEU A 182 -7.75 -27.34 13.90
C LEU A 182 -8.07 -26.02 14.60
N LEU A 183 -7.59 -24.89 14.06
CA LEU A 183 -7.89 -23.58 14.62
C LEU A 183 -9.37 -23.23 14.42
N PRO A 184 -9.98 -22.48 15.36
CA PRO A 184 -11.30 -21.91 15.14
C PRO A 184 -11.29 -21.01 13.90
N ILE A 185 -12.46 -20.84 13.28
CA ILE A 185 -12.59 -19.85 12.19
C ILE A 185 -12.42 -18.47 12.82
N ALA A 186 -11.60 -17.62 12.20
CA ALA A 186 -11.33 -16.27 12.70
C ALA A 186 -12.62 -15.49 12.92
N SER A 187 -12.68 -14.69 14.00
CA SER A 187 -13.91 -14.03 14.44
C SER A 187 -14.16 -12.72 13.68
N TYR A 188 -14.48 -12.83 12.38
CA TYR A 188 -14.76 -11.67 11.51
C TYR A 188 -15.90 -10.76 12.01
N ASP A 189 -16.77 -11.24 12.89
CA ASP A 189 -17.82 -10.44 13.53
C ASP A 189 -17.27 -9.34 14.46
N HIS A 190 -15.98 -9.37 14.84
CA HIS A 190 -15.30 -8.25 15.51
C HIS A 190 -14.93 -7.10 14.57
N TYR A 191 -15.22 -7.22 13.27
CA TYR A 191 -14.93 -6.19 12.29
C TYR A 191 -16.21 -5.73 11.57
N PRO A 192 -16.40 -4.41 11.38
CA PRO A 192 -17.61 -3.86 10.76
C PRO A 192 -17.56 -3.99 9.21
N ILE A 193 -17.54 -5.22 8.71
CA ILE A 193 -17.34 -5.53 7.29
C ILE A 193 -18.45 -4.90 6.42
N ALA A 194 -19.71 -5.03 6.87
CA ALA A 194 -20.87 -4.56 6.13
C ALA A 194 -20.98 -3.04 6.17
N GLU A 195 -20.73 -2.41 7.32
CA GLU A 195 -20.76 -0.95 7.47
C GLU A 195 -19.67 -0.28 6.62
N LEU A 196 -18.52 -0.93 6.47
CA LEU A 196 -17.42 -0.43 5.65
C LEU A 196 -17.57 -0.75 4.15
N GLY A 197 -18.63 -1.47 3.76
CA GLY A 197 -18.89 -1.82 2.37
C GLY A 197 -17.77 -2.61 1.71
N LEU A 198 -17.02 -3.41 2.48
CA LEU A 198 -15.86 -4.14 1.95
C LEU A 198 -16.32 -5.16 0.90
N SER A 199 -15.94 -4.92 -0.36
CA SER A 199 -16.28 -5.78 -1.49
C SER A 199 -15.32 -6.97 -1.65
N MET A 200 -14.21 -6.96 -0.93
CA MET A 200 -13.21 -8.02 -0.87
C MET A 200 -12.87 -8.34 0.58
N LEU A 201 -12.62 -9.61 0.91
CA LEU A 201 -12.16 -10.02 2.24
C LEU A 201 -10.84 -10.80 2.18
N ARG A 202 -9.97 -10.53 3.15
CA ARG A 202 -8.75 -11.31 3.36
C ARG A 202 -9.09 -12.56 4.15
N ILE A 203 -8.43 -13.66 3.83
CA ILE A 203 -8.50 -14.93 4.54
C ILE A 203 -7.09 -15.46 4.75
N GLU A 204 -6.81 -15.96 5.93
CA GLU A 204 -5.55 -16.65 6.19
C GLU A 204 -5.59 -17.99 5.45
N ALA A 205 -4.88 -18.07 4.34
CA ALA A 205 -4.76 -19.30 3.58
C ALA A 205 -3.71 -20.24 4.20
N GLY A 206 -2.68 -19.66 4.80
CA GLY A 206 -1.61 -20.39 5.48
C GLY A 206 -0.54 -19.46 6.05
N ARG A 207 0.57 -20.05 6.49
CA ARG A 207 1.65 -19.38 7.19
C ARG A 207 3.03 -19.85 6.72
N GLY A 208 3.95 -18.91 6.64
CA GLY A 208 5.39 -19.07 6.42
C GLY A 208 5.82 -19.45 5.01
N CYS A 209 7.13 -19.56 4.85
CA CYS A 209 7.81 -19.69 3.57
C CYS A 209 9.06 -20.57 3.75
N PRO A 210 9.34 -21.55 2.85
CA PRO A 210 10.49 -22.44 2.99
C PRO A 210 11.81 -21.84 2.49
N PHE A 211 11.74 -20.71 1.78
CA PHE A 211 12.90 -20.02 1.20
C PHE A 211 13.72 -19.30 2.28
N ALA A 212 14.88 -18.77 1.88
CA ALA A 212 15.89 -18.23 2.79
C ALA A 212 16.41 -16.85 2.34
N CYS A 213 15.51 -16.00 1.81
CA CYS A 213 15.90 -14.68 1.34
C CYS A 213 16.51 -13.86 2.50
N THR A 214 17.67 -13.23 2.28
CA THR A 214 18.48 -12.66 3.37
C THR A 214 17.86 -11.45 4.05
N PHE A 215 16.91 -10.78 3.40
CA PHE A 215 16.21 -9.60 3.88
C PHE A 215 14.86 -9.91 4.55
N CYS A 216 14.40 -11.17 4.52
CA CYS A 216 13.01 -11.49 4.81
C CYS A 216 12.82 -12.04 6.23
N SER A 217 12.05 -11.32 7.05
CA SER A 217 11.79 -11.67 8.45
C SER A 217 10.83 -12.87 8.62
N THR A 218 10.02 -13.18 7.60
CA THR A 218 9.15 -14.38 7.54
C THR A 218 9.92 -15.66 7.86
N ALA A 219 11.14 -15.81 7.32
CA ALA A 219 11.95 -17.01 7.53
C ALA A 219 12.37 -17.18 9.00
N GLY A 220 12.71 -16.07 9.68
CA GLY A 220 13.04 -16.04 11.11
C GLY A 220 11.82 -16.30 12.00
N PHE A 221 10.71 -15.60 11.73
CA PHE A 221 9.48 -15.74 12.51
C PHE A 221 8.82 -17.12 12.33
N PHE A 222 8.56 -17.55 11.10
CA PHE A 222 7.92 -18.85 10.84
C PHE A 222 8.89 -20.03 10.74
N GLN A 223 10.16 -19.83 11.12
CA GLN A 223 11.17 -20.89 11.22
C GLN A 223 11.36 -21.67 9.91
N ARG A 224 11.24 -20.97 8.76
CA ARG A 224 11.24 -21.55 7.40
C ARG A 224 10.24 -22.70 7.20
N SER A 225 9.20 -22.75 8.00
CA SER A 225 8.14 -23.73 7.86
C SER A 225 7.11 -23.19 6.85
N PHE A 226 6.44 -24.08 6.14
CA PHE A 226 5.37 -23.77 5.20
C PHE A 226 4.16 -24.61 5.57
N ARG A 227 3.04 -23.96 5.84
CA ARG A 227 1.76 -24.63 6.15
C ARG A 227 0.65 -23.87 5.46
N ILE A 228 -0.28 -24.61 4.91
CA ILE A 228 -1.45 -24.09 4.22
C ILE A 228 -2.62 -24.97 4.63
N LYS A 229 -3.77 -24.33 4.90
CA LYS A 229 -5.02 -25.00 5.24
C LYS A 229 -5.44 -25.95 4.12
N SER A 230 -6.22 -26.98 4.44
CA SER A 230 -6.77 -27.85 3.39
C SER A 230 -7.70 -27.08 2.45
N ALA A 231 -7.85 -27.57 1.22
CA ALA A 231 -8.79 -27.01 0.26
C ALA A 231 -10.23 -26.99 0.81
N GLU A 232 -10.64 -28.07 1.50
CA GLU A 232 -11.94 -28.15 2.18
C GLU A 232 -12.08 -27.06 3.25
N ARG A 233 -11.06 -26.88 4.09
CA ARG A 233 -11.08 -25.84 5.13
C ARG A 233 -11.22 -24.44 4.53
N LEU A 234 -10.43 -24.12 3.51
CA LEU A 234 -10.46 -22.80 2.86
C LEU A 234 -11.83 -22.54 2.25
N VAL A 235 -12.32 -23.46 1.43
CA VAL A 235 -13.61 -23.30 0.76
C VAL A 235 -14.75 -23.19 1.76
N ARG A 236 -14.71 -23.93 2.87
CA ARG A 236 -15.69 -23.80 3.96
C ARG A 236 -15.69 -22.39 4.57
N GLU A 237 -14.51 -21.83 4.84
CA GLU A 237 -14.39 -20.46 5.35
C GLU A 237 -14.92 -19.44 4.33
N LEU A 238 -14.57 -19.57 3.04
CA LEU A 238 -15.09 -18.72 1.97
C LEU A 238 -16.63 -18.77 1.88
N ASP A 239 -17.22 -19.97 1.94
CA ASP A 239 -18.66 -20.19 1.88
C ASP A 239 -19.39 -19.60 3.12
N ILE A 240 -18.73 -19.56 4.29
CA ILE A 240 -19.26 -18.89 5.48
C ILE A 240 -19.24 -17.38 5.29
N LEU A 241 -18.11 -16.81 4.85
CA LEU A 241 -17.96 -15.36 4.63
C LEU A 241 -18.90 -14.86 3.53
N HIS A 242 -19.06 -15.62 2.44
CA HIS A 242 -20.00 -15.30 1.37
C HIS A 242 -21.44 -15.28 1.88
N ARG A 243 -21.86 -16.29 2.65
CA ARG A 243 -23.22 -16.33 3.22
C ARG A 243 -23.47 -15.21 4.22
N ARG A 244 -22.46 -14.89 5.05
CA ARG A 244 -22.57 -13.90 6.13
C ARG A 244 -22.52 -12.45 5.65
N TYR A 245 -21.62 -12.14 4.73
CA TYR A 245 -21.31 -10.77 4.30
C TYR A 245 -21.57 -10.48 2.82
N ARG A 246 -22.02 -11.48 2.03
CA ARG A 246 -22.29 -11.35 0.59
C ARG A 246 -21.07 -10.98 -0.26
N VAL A 247 -19.88 -11.27 0.25
CA VAL A 247 -18.62 -11.07 -0.48
C VAL A 247 -18.33 -12.29 -1.36
N SER A 248 -17.88 -12.05 -2.57
CA SER A 248 -17.45 -13.09 -3.52
C SER A 248 -16.03 -12.87 -4.05
N ASP A 249 -15.32 -11.90 -3.47
CA ASP A 249 -13.95 -11.56 -3.84
C ASP A 249 -13.03 -11.71 -2.64
N PHE A 250 -11.95 -12.45 -2.78
CA PHE A 250 -11.11 -12.86 -1.65
C PHE A 250 -9.61 -12.64 -1.91
N LYS A 251 -8.86 -12.31 -0.87
CA LYS A 251 -7.40 -12.34 -0.88
C LYS A 251 -6.92 -13.46 0.04
N LEU A 252 -6.27 -14.45 -0.55
CA LEU A 252 -5.67 -15.58 0.15
C LEU A 252 -4.32 -15.14 0.73
N ASP A 253 -4.32 -14.67 1.97
CA ASP A 253 -3.11 -14.22 2.64
C ASP A 253 -2.29 -15.44 3.08
N HIS A 254 -1.10 -15.53 2.49
CA HIS A 254 -0.06 -16.50 2.79
C HIS A 254 1.26 -15.94 2.28
N ASP A 255 2.35 -16.13 3.02
CA ASP A 255 3.68 -15.67 2.60
C ASP A 255 4.11 -16.19 1.21
N MET A 256 3.77 -17.44 0.85
CA MET A 256 4.08 -18.05 -0.44
C MET A 256 3.08 -19.16 -0.82
N PHE A 257 1.86 -18.80 -1.23
CA PHE A 257 0.76 -19.75 -1.50
C PHE A 257 1.12 -20.85 -2.53
N THR A 258 1.89 -20.49 -3.57
CA THR A 258 2.14 -21.36 -4.73
C THR A 258 3.26 -22.38 -4.57
N VAL A 259 3.92 -22.43 -3.41
CA VAL A 259 5.05 -23.36 -3.17
C VAL A 259 4.65 -24.82 -3.38
N ASN A 260 3.45 -25.20 -2.94
CA ASN A 260 2.95 -26.56 -3.08
C ASN A 260 1.89 -26.63 -4.20
N ARG A 261 2.33 -26.97 -5.41
CA ARG A 261 1.46 -27.11 -6.59
C ARG A 261 0.24 -27.99 -6.32
N HIS A 262 0.43 -29.15 -5.67
CA HIS A 262 -0.66 -30.09 -5.42
C HIS A 262 -1.78 -29.44 -4.62
N LYS A 263 -1.44 -28.76 -3.53
CA LYS A 263 -2.42 -28.07 -2.69
C LYS A 263 -3.12 -26.91 -3.40
N VAL A 264 -2.42 -26.21 -4.29
CA VAL A 264 -3.06 -25.18 -5.14
C VAL A 264 -4.05 -25.82 -6.12
N MET A 265 -3.71 -26.97 -6.73
CA MET A 265 -4.61 -27.70 -7.61
C MET A 265 -5.86 -28.19 -6.87
N GLU A 266 -5.69 -28.78 -5.68
CA GLU A 266 -6.79 -29.20 -4.81
C GLU A 266 -7.71 -28.02 -4.46
N PHE A 267 -7.13 -26.87 -4.11
CA PHE A 267 -7.91 -25.65 -3.86
C PHE A 267 -8.67 -25.18 -5.11
N CYS A 268 -8.02 -25.16 -6.28
CA CYS A 268 -8.66 -24.77 -7.54
C CYS A 268 -9.82 -25.70 -7.90
N GLU A 269 -9.67 -27.00 -7.68
CA GLU A 269 -10.76 -27.98 -7.86
C GLU A 269 -11.88 -27.78 -6.86
N ALA A 270 -11.55 -27.55 -5.60
CA ALA A 270 -12.53 -27.36 -4.54
C ALA A 270 -13.32 -26.06 -4.69
N VAL A 271 -12.71 -24.96 -5.18
CA VAL A 271 -13.36 -23.64 -5.31
C VAL A 271 -14.10 -23.47 -6.64
N ALA A 272 -13.79 -24.30 -7.65
CA ALA A 272 -14.39 -24.21 -8.98
C ALA A 272 -15.93 -24.21 -8.93
N GLY A 273 -16.55 -23.43 -9.82
CA GLY A 273 -18.01 -23.34 -9.97
C GLY A 273 -18.72 -22.46 -8.93
N ARG A 274 -18.03 -21.93 -7.92
CA ARG A 274 -18.64 -21.03 -6.90
C ARG A 274 -18.79 -19.58 -7.35
N GLY A 275 -18.11 -19.18 -8.44
CA GLY A 275 -18.11 -17.80 -8.91
C GLY A 275 -17.29 -16.85 -8.03
N TYR A 276 -16.41 -17.37 -7.18
CA TYR A 276 -15.52 -16.56 -6.37
C TYR A 276 -14.34 -16.05 -7.19
N ARG A 277 -14.00 -14.78 -6.99
CA ARG A 277 -12.74 -14.19 -7.45
C ARG A 277 -11.73 -14.27 -6.31
N TRP A 278 -10.48 -14.60 -6.62
CA TRP A 278 -9.44 -14.66 -5.60
C TRP A 278 -8.07 -14.20 -6.07
N ARG A 279 -7.24 -13.82 -5.11
CA ARG A 279 -5.87 -13.31 -5.29
C ARG A 279 -4.91 -13.96 -4.32
N ALA A 280 -3.64 -14.07 -4.68
CA ALA A 280 -2.62 -14.63 -3.80
C ALA A 280 -1.21 -14.08 -4.10
N SER A 281 -0.28 -14.30 -3.16
CA SER A 281 1.15 -14.10 -3.39
C SER A 281 1.79 -15.36 -3.97
N ALA A 282 2.73 -15.19 -4.91
CA ALA A 282 3.38 -16.27 -5.64
C ALA A 282 4.87 -16.00 -5.89
N ARG A 283 5.63 -17.06 -6.16
CA ARG A 283 6.97 -16.96 -6.78
C ARG A 283 6.86 -17.29 -8.25
N ILE A 284 7.59 -16.54 -9.08
CA ILE A 284 7.63 -16.72 -10.55
C ILE A 284 8.00 -18.16 -10.93
N ASP A 285 8.90 -18.80 -10.19
CA ASP A 285 9.33 -20.17 -10.48
C ASP A 285 8.53 -21.26 -9.76
N CYS A 286 7.54 -20.89 -8.95
CA CYS A 286 6.54 -21.78 -8.36
C CYS A 286 5.25 -21.87 -9.20
N VAL A 287 5.21 -21.18 -10.35
CA VAL A 287 4.09 -21.24 -11.30
C VAL A 287 4.58 -21.56 -12.70
N ASP A 288 3.70 -22.13 -13.51
CA ASP A 288 3.85 -22.31 -14.95
C ASP A 288 2.51 -22.03 -15.63
N GLU A 289 2.50 -21.97 -16.96
CA GLU A 289 1.30 -21.68 -17.74
C GLU A 289 0.14 -22.64 -17.42
N ALA A 290 0.41 -23.93 -17.23
CA ALA A 290 -0.62 -24.91 -16.90
C ALA A 290 -1.27 -24.65 -15.53
N LEU A 291 -0.48 -24.28 -14.52
CA LEU A 291 -1.01 -23.90 -13.20
C LEU A 291 -1.77 -22.59 -13.27
N LEU A 292 -1.21 -21.58 -13.94
CA LEU A 292 -1.89 -20.29 -14.12
C LEU A 292 -3.24 -20.47 -14.81
N LYS A 293 -3.31 -21.32 -15.84
CA LYS A 293 -4.57 -21.64 -16.51
C LYS A 293 -5.58 -22.24 -15.54
N LYS A 294 -5.17 -23.25 -14.75
CA LYS A 294 -6.05 -23.86 -13.75
C LYS A 294 -6.51 -22.85 -12.69
N MET A 295 -5.63 -21.95 -12.26
CA MET A 295 -5.94 -20.89 -11.31
C MET A 295 -6.95 -19.90 -11.90
N ALA A 296 -6.74 -19.44 -13.14
CA ALA A 296 -7.67 -18.56 -13.86
C ALA A 296 -9.06 -19.21 -14.02
N ASP A 297 -9.11 -20.46 -14.49
CA ASP A 297 -10.36 -21.22 -14.64
C ASP A 297 -11.12 -21.37 -13.31
N ALA A 298 -10.39 -21.34 -12.17
CA ALA A 298 -10.95 -21.42 -10.82
C ALA A 298 -11.21 -20.05 -10.17
N GLY A 299 -11.05 -18.93 -10.90
CA GLY A 299 -11.38 -17.58 -10.42
C GLY A 299 -10.21 -16.75 -9.90
N CYS A 300 -8.96 -17.15 -10.14
CA CYS A 300 -7.80 -16.31 -9.83
C CYS A 300 -7.80 -15.08 -10.74
N VAL A 301 -7.79 -13.89 -10.16
CA VAL A 301 -7.80 -12.63 -10.92
C VAL A 301 -6.56 -11.78 -10.71
N ASN A 302 -5.75 -12.06 -9.68
CA ASN A 302 -4.53 -11.31 -9.44
C ASN A 302 -3.46 -12.13 -8.69
N LEU A 303 -2.18 -11.95 -9.08
CA LEU A 303 -1.03 -12.52 -8.40
C LEU A 303 0.04 -11.48 -8.06
N TYR A 304 0.53 -11.51 -6.82
CA TYR A 304 1.67 -10.71 -6.38
C TYR A 304 2.97 -11.52 -6.47
N PHE A 305 3.93 -11.05 -7.26
CA PHE A 305 5.25 -11.64 -7.44
C PHE A 305 6.35 -10.76 -6.85
N GLY A 306 7.04 -11.27 -5.83
CA GLY A 306 8.31 -10.70 -5.39
C GLY A 306 9.45 -11.13 -6.32
N VAL A 307 9.88 -10.23 -7.22
CA VAL A 307 11.04 -10.42 -8.11
C VAL A 307 12.32 -9.96 -7.40
N GLU A 308 12.20 -8.93 -6.58
CA GLU A 308 13.23 -8.27 -5.76
C GLU A 308 14.30 -7.52 -6.55
N THR A 309 14.83 -8.08 -7.63
CA THR A 309 15.90 -7.44 -8.40
C THR A 309 15.99 -8.02 -9.81
N GLY A 310 16.34 -7.17 -10.78
CA GLY A 310 16.66 -7.57 -12.15
C GLY A 310 18.12 -7.98 -12.35
N SER A 311 18.96 -7.91 -11.31
CA SER A 311 20.36 -8.34 -11.38
C SER A 311 20.52 -9.81 -10.98
N ALA A 312 21.11 -10.60 -11.87
CA ALA A 312 21.46 -11.99 -11.60
C ALA A 312 22.49 -12.14 -10.46
N ARG A 313 23.33 -11.11 -10.23
CA ARG A 313 24.28 -11.08 -9.11
C ARG A 313 23.53 -10.86 -7.79
N MET A 314 22.63 -9.89 -7.76
CA MET A 314 21.84 -9.61 -6.56
C MET A 314 20.87 -10.74 -6.21
N GLN A 315 20.30 -11.45 -7.19
CA GLN A 315 19.52 -12.68 -6.95
C GLN A 315 20.28 -13.74 -6.13
N LYS A 316 21.61 -13.81 -6.30
CA LYS A 316 22.48 -14.71 -5.51
C LYS A 316 22.75 -14.16 -4.11
N ILE A 317 23.02 -12.85 -4.00
CA ILE A 317 23.31 -12.17 -2.73
C ILE A 317 22.11 -12.19 -1.80
N CYS A 318 20.92 -11.82 -2.29
CA CYS A 318 19.69 -11.85 -1.51
C CYS A 318 19.13 -13.27 -1.32
N GLN A 319 19.77 -14.27 -1.93
CA GLN A 319 19.38 -15.69 -1.91
C GLN A 319 17.97 -16.01 -2.43
N LYS A 320 17.32 -15.08 -3.14
CA LYS A 320 16.05 -15.33 -3.84
C LYS A 320 16.23 -16.29 -5.00
N ARG A 321 17.38 -16.22 -5.69
CA ARG A 321 17.84 -17.14 -6.75
C ARG A 321 16.80 -17.40 -7.84
N LEU A 322 16.03 -16.37 -8.20
CA LEU A 322 15.06 -16.49 -9.27
C LEU A 322 15.76 -16.54 -10.62
N ASP A 323 15.29 -17.41 -11.51
CA ASP A 323 15.64 -17.34 -12.92
C ASP A 323 14.89 -16.18 -13.58
N LEU A 324 15.62 -15.09 -13.84
CA LEU A 324 15.08 -13.86 -14.39
C LEU A 324 14.54 -14.02 -15.81
N GLN A 325 14.98 -15.04 -16.56
CA GLN A 325 14.47 -15.30 -17.91
C GLN A 325 13.01 -15.77 -17.89
N ARG A 326 12.52 -16.25 -16.74
CA ARG A 326 11.14 -16.71 -16.58
C ARG A 326 10.14 -15.60 -16.26
N VAL A 327 10.60 -14.42 -15.86
CA VAL A 327 9.71 -13.33 -15.41
C VAL A 327 8.75 -12.93 -16.52
N GLU A 328 9.26 -12.49 -17.67
CA GLU A 328 8.43 -11.99 -18.78
C GLU A 328 7.50 -13.05 -19.39
N PRO A 329 7.93 -14.31 -19.63
CA PRO A 329 7.04 -15.38 -20.08
C PRO A 329 5.89 -15.67 -19.10
N ILE A 330 6.16 -15.71 -17.80
CA ILE A 330 5.13 -15.97 -16.78
C ILE A 330 4.14 -14.81 -16.69
N LEU A 331 4.62 -13.56 -16.72
CA LEU A 331 3.74 -12.40 -16.75
C LEU A 331 2.90 -12.35 -18.03
N ALA A 332 3.46 -12.75 -19.18
CA ALA A 332 2.70 -12.85 -20.43
C ALA A 332 1.61 -13.95 -20.39
N ALA A 333 1.92 -15.10 -19.78
CA ALA A 333 0.94 -16.16 -19.59
C ALA A 333 -0.18 -15.74 -18.62
N ALA A 334 0.14 -15.03 -17.54
CA ALA A 334 -0.86 -14.48 -16.63
C ALA A 334 -1.79 -13.48 -17.35
N ASP A 335 -1.21 -12.55 -18.10
CA ASP A 335 -1.95 -11.54 -18.88
C ASP A 335 -2.90 -12.17 -19.91
N SER A 336 -2.44 -13.18 -20.66
CA SER A 336 -3.29 -13.86 -21.66
C SER A 336 -4.46 -14.64 -21.05
N LEU A 337 -4.36 -14.96 -19.76
CA LEU A 337 -5.40 -15.63 -18.96
C LEU A 337 -6.28 -14.64 -18.18
N GLY A 338 -6.04 -13.32 -18.32
CA GLY A 338 -6.78 -12.30 -17.60
C GLY A 338 -6.43 -12.20 -16.11
N ILE A 339 -5.27 -12.72 -15.70
CA ILE A 339 -4.73 -12.56 -14.35
C ILE A 339 -3.89 -11.29 -14.30
N GLU A 340 -4.33 -10.31 -13.52
CA GLU A 340 -3.52 -9.14 -13.21
C GLU A 340 -2.32 -9.52 -12.35
N THR A 341 -1.22 -8.79 -12.46
CA THR A 341 0.00 -9.11 -11.71
C THR A 341 0.57 -7.89 -11.03
N THR A 342 1.25 -8.11 -9.90
CA THR A 342 2.17 -7.13 -9.33
C THR A 342 3.58 -7.71 -9.36
N ALA A 343 4.56 -6.98 -9.86
CA ALA A 343 5.98 -7.32 -9.80
C ALA A 343 6.68 -6.33 -8.86
N SER A 344 7.18 -6.84 -7.73
CA SER A 344 7.83 -6.03 -6.69
C SER A 344 9.34 -6.21 -6.70
N PHE A 345 10.05 -5.10 -6.46
CA PHE A 345 11.50 -4.96 -6.49
C PHE A 345 11.99 -4.19 -5.25
N ILE A 346 13.26 -4.35 -4.91
CA ILE A 346 13.92 -3.74 -3.77
C ILE A 346 15.27 -3.15 -4.22
N THR A 347 15.60 -1.93 -3.80
CA THR A 347 16.91 -1.29 -3.98
C THR A 347 17.48 -0.83 -2.63
N GLY A 348 18.76 -0.44 -2.60
CA GLY A 348 19.43 0.02 -1.39
C GLY A 348 20.15 -1.08 -0.61
N TYR A 349 20.48 -2.20 -1.25
CA TYR A 349 21.31 -3.22 -0.62
C TYR A 349 22.74 -2.71 -0.39
N PRO A 350 23.41 -3.09 0.72
CA PRO A 350 24.80 -2.70 0.98
C PRO A 350 25.72 -2.99 -0.22
N GLN A 351 25.51 -4.14 -0.85
CA GLN A 351 26.33 -4.66 -1.93
C GLN A 351 25.85 -4.24 -3.34
N GLU A 352 24.75 -3.51 -3.50
CA GLU A 352 24.19 -3.12 -4.81
C GLU A 352 25.12 -2.15 -5.55
N THR A 353 25.44 -2.43 -6.82
CA THR A 353 26.24 -1.52 -7.67
C THR A 353 25.34 -0.80 -8.67
N GLY A 354 25.89 0.22 -9.35
CA GLY A 354 25.15 0.96 -10.38
C GLY A 354 24.59 0.05 -11.49
N GLN A 355 25.37 -0.96 -11.92
CA GLN A 355 24.90 -1.90 -12.92
C GLN A 355 23.74 -2.76 -12.41
N ASP A 356 23.74 -3.18 -11.14
CA ASP A 356 22.66 -3.99 -10.59
C ASP A 356 21.35 -3.21 -10.46
N ARG A 357 21.46 -1.92 -10.10
CA ARG A 357 20.34 -1.00 -10.11
C ARG A 357 19.80 -0.84 -11.52
N ASP A 358 20.66 -0.60 -12.51
CA ASP A 358 20.24 -0.42 -13.90
C ASP A 358 19.55 -1.68 -14.45
N ASP A 359 20.09 -2.87 -14.16
CA ASP A 359 19.46 -4.16 -14.50
C ASP A 359 18.07 -4.30 -13.86
N THR A 360 17.92 -3.85 -12.61
CA THR A 360 16.65 -3.85 -11.87
C THR A 360 15.64 -2.88 -12.46
N LEU A 361 16.05 -1.65 -12.75
CA LEU A 361 15.21 -0.66 -13.41
C LEU A 361 14.77 -1.14 -14.80
N ASP A 362 15.67 -1.71 -15.58
CA ASP A 362 15.31 -2.20 -16.90
C ASP A 362 14.38 -3.43 -16.83
N MET A 363 14.49 -4.28 -15.80
CA MET A 363 13.49 -5.32 -15.54
C MET A 363 12.11 -4.72 -15.19
N ILE A 364 12.06 -3.68 -14.36
CA ILE A 364 10.82 -2.93 -14.06
C ILE A 364 10.22 -2.41 -15.36
N GLY A 365 11.01 -1.74 -16.21
CA GLY A 365 10.56 -1.23 -17.50
C GLY A 365 10.01 -2.33 -18.43
N ARG A 366 10.61 -3.53 -18.41
CA ARG A 366 10.10 -4.69 -19.17
C ARG A 366 8.80 -5.25 -18.62
N CYS A 367 8.64 -5.29 -17.30
CA CYS A 367 7.40 -5.71 -16.65
C CYS A 367 6.25 -4.71 -16.94
N ALA A 368 6.54 -3.41 -16.82
CA ALA A 368 5.57 -2.33 -16.99
C ALA A 368 5.03 -2.15 -18.42
N ARG A 369 5.65 -2.79 -19.43
CA ARG A 369 5.11 -2.87 -20.81
C ARG A 369 3.76 -3.58 -20.87
N ARG A 370 3.44 -4.42 -19.88
CA ARG A 370 2.16 -5.11 -19.77
C ARG A 370 1.22 -4.27 -18.92
N PRO A 371 0.09 -3.76 -19.47
CA PRO A 371 -0.83 -2.91 -18.71
C PRO A 371 -1.45 -3.58 -17.48
N SER A 372 -1.54 -4.91 -17.48
CA SER A 372 -2.02 -5.74 -16.36
C SER A 372 -0.95 -6.01 -15.30
N CYS A 373 0.30 -5.57 -15.50
CA CYS A 373 1.39 -5.74 -14.54
C CYS A 373 1.70 -4.41 -13.84
N LEU A 374 1.28 -4.30 -12.58
CA LEU A 374 1.72 -3.23 -11.71
C LEU A 374 3.17 -3.48 -11.27
N THR A 375 4.04 -2.49 -11.39
CA THR A 375 5.42 -2.60 -10.87
C THR A 375 5.61 -1.72 -9.63
N GLN A 376 6.35 -2.22 -8.65
CA GLN A 376 6.69 -1.49 -7.42
C GLN A 376 8.19 -1.60 -7.14
N LEU A 377 8.81 -0.50 -6.72
CA LEU A 377 10.18 -0.48 -6.25
C LEU A 377 10.21 0.06 -4.82
N HIS A 378 10.76 -0.72 -3.91
CA HIS A 378 10.80 -0.40 -2.48
C HIS A 378 12.23 -0.18 -2.01
N MET A 379 12.37 0.60 -0.96
CA MET A 379 13.63 0.73 -0.24
C MET A 379 13.84 -0.49 0.67
N LEU A 380 15.05 -1.04 0.70
CA LEU A 380 15.41 -2.08 1.67
C LEU A 380 15.38 -1.51 3.09
N ALA A 381 14.57 -2.12 3.95
CA ALA A 381 14.54 -1.82 5.39
C ALA A 381 15.37 -2.84 6.19
N PRO A 382 16.13 -2.41 7.21
CA PRO A 382 16.74 -3.30 8.18
C PRO A 382 15.67 -3.95 9.07
N GLU A 383 15.41 -5.23 8.86
CA GLU A 383 14.40 -5.99 9.61
C GLU A 383 15.07 -6.92 10.64
N PRO A 384 14.59 -6.98 11.90
CA PRO A 384 15.17 -7.87 12.90
C PRO A 384 14.96 -9.34 12.54
N GLY A 385 15.89 -10.19 12.95
CA GLY A 385 15.83 -11.63 12.73
C GLY A 385 16.03 -12.05 11.27
N THR A 386 16.55 -11.14 10.45
CA THR A 386 16.96 -11.43 9.06
C THR A 386 18.46 -11.69 9.01
N PRO A 387 18.94 -12.62 8.15
CA PRO A 387 20.37 -12.83 7.98
C PRO A 387 21.16 -11.56 7.65
N LEU A 388 20.57 -10.64 6.88
CA LEU A 388 21.22 -9.38 6.53
C LEU A 388 21.37 -8.45 7.74
N PHE A 389 20.37 -8.39 8.62
CA PHE A 389 20.47 -7.62 9.85
C PHE A 389 21.45 -8.24 10.84
N ASP A 390 21.48 -9.58 10.96
CA ASP A 390 22.47 -10.26 11.81
C ASP A 390 23.91 -9.98 11.35
N GLU A 391 24.13 -9.82 10.04
CA GLU A 391 25.45 -9.53 9.46
C GLU A 391 25.83 -8.03 9.55
N ARG A 392 24.89 -7.13 9.25
CA ARG A 392 25.17 -5.70 8.99
C ARG A 392 24.43 -4.73 9.91
N GLY A 393 23.68 -5.22 10.90
CA GLY A 393 22.83 -4.41 11.77
C GLY A 393 23.59 -3.36 12.60
N ALA A 394 24.88 -3.58 12.87
CA ALA A 394 25.74 -2.62 13.56
C ALA A 394 26.12 -1.40 12.70
N GLU A 395 25.89 -1.45 11.38
CA GLU A 395 26.30 -0.41 10.43
C GLU A 395 25.15 0.49 10.01
N ILE A 396 23.92 0.25 10.47
CA ILE A 396 22.75 1.01 10.04
C ILE A 396 22.90 2.51 10.36
N ALA A 397 22.33 3.35 9.51
CA ALA A 397 22.38 4.80 9.61
C ALA A 397 20.98 5.41 9.49
N TYR A 398 20.80 6.61 10.03
CA TYR A 398 19.55 7.37 10.00
C TYR A 398 19.73 8.64 9.17
N ASP A 399 18.77 8.91 8.30
CA ASP A 399 18.70 10.10 7.46
C ASP A 399 17.33 10.80 7.52
N GLY A 400 16.43 10.34 8.40
CA GLY A 400 15.07 10.86 8.54
C GLY A 400 14.13 10.49 7.39
N TYR A 401 14.57 9.70 6.40
CA TYR A 401 13.69 9.23 5.34
C TYR A 401 12.80 8.09 5.86
N GLY A 402 11.51 8.36 6.05
CA GLY A 402 10.52 7.34 6.34
C GLY A 402 10.02 6.71 5.04
N GLY A 403 10.29 5.43 4.82
CA GLY A 403 9.60 4.71 3.74
C GLY A 403 8.07 4.73 3.96
N PRO A 404 7.25 4.51 2.93
CA PRO A 404 5.78 4.61 3.00
C PRO A 404 5.12 3.56 3.93
N TYR A 405 5.91 2.72 4.59
CA TYR A 405 5.45 1.64 5.45
C TYR A 405 5.72 1.88 6.94
N ASN A 406 6.47 2.93 7.32
CA ASN A 406 6.71 3.28 8.71
C ASN A 406 5.64 4.23 9.26
N THR A 407 5.24 4.07 10.52
CA THR A 407 4.43 5.07 11.22
C THR A 407 5.17 6.41 11.21
N ARG A 408 4.49 7.46 10.76
CA ARG A 408 5.01 8.83 10.82
C ARG A 408 5.33 9.23 12.26
N LEU A 409 6.48 9.87 12.44
CA LEU A 409 6.88 10.47 13.71
C LEU A 409 6.00 11.71 13.98
N LEU A 410 5.19 11.68 15.03
CA LEU A 410 4.21 12.74 15.32
C LEU A 410 4.79 13.85 16.19
N SER A 411 5.90 13.59 16.87
CA SER A 411 6.54 14.55 17.76
C SER A 411 8.06 14.34 17.82
N SER A 412 8.78 15.33 18.35
CA SER A 412 10.21 15.19 18.67
C SER A 412 10.50 14.12 19.74
N SER A 413 9.47 13.67 20.47
CA SER A 413 9.61 12.52 21.38
C SER A 413 9.71 11.22 20.60
N ASP A 414 8.91 11.06 19.54
CA ASP A 414 8.96 9.85 18.70
C ASP A 414 10.32 9.75 18.00
N GLU A 415 10.82 10.86 17.45
CA GLU A 415 12.14 10.92 16.83
C GLU A 415 13.26 10.59 17.82
N ARG A 416 13.15 11.06 19.07
CA ARG A 416 14.12 10.73 20.11
C ARG A 416 14.12 9.26 20.47
N GLU A 417 12.93 8.65 20.62
CA GLU A 417 12.82 7.21 20.90
C GLU A 417 13.45 6.38 19.78
N VAL A 418 13.24 6.77 18.51
CA VAL A 418 13.87 6.13 17.36
C VAL A 418 15.40 6.26 17.42
N LEU A 419 15.90 7.47 17.66
CA LEU A 419 17.34 7.78 17.67
C LEU A 419 18.09 7.16 18.87
N ASP A 420 17.47 7.10 20.04
CA ASP A 420 18.07 6.58 21.27
C ASP A 420 18.10 5.03 21.29
N HIS A 421 17.27 4.38 20.46
CA HIS A 421 17.11 2.92 20.42
C HIS A 421 17.16 2.35 18.98
N PRO A 422 18.28 2.56 18.24
CA PRO A 422 18.45 2.07 16.87
C PRO A 422 18.33 0.53 16.75
N GLU A 423 18.64 -0.20 17.82
CA GLU A 423 18.54 -1.67 17.89
C GLU A 423 17.11 -2.18 18.02
N ILE A 424 16.15 -1.29 18.30
CA ILE A 424 14.71 -1.58 18.34
C ILE A 424 13.97 -0.92 17.18
N PHE A 425 14.36 0.30 16.78
CA PHE A 425 13.70 1.04 15.70
C PHE A 425 14.43 0.96 14.36
N GLN A 426 15.21 -0.09 14.11
CA GLN A 426 16.03 -0.24 12.91
C GLN A 426 15.27 -0.13 11.57
N THR A 427 13.94 -0.32 11.54
CA THR A 427 13.13 -0.14 10.32
C THR A 427 13.05 1.33 9.87
N TYR A 428 13.39 2.28 10.75
CA TYR A 428 13.56 3.71 10.44
C TYR A 428 14.96 4.04 9.91
N TYR A 429 15.87 3.07 9.89
CA TYR A 429 17.24 3.23 9.45
C TYR A 429 17.42 2.60 8.07
N TYR A 430 18.59 2.79 7.49
CA TYR A 430 19.00 2.14 6.25
C TYR A 430 20.38 1.51 6.41
N TYR A 431 20.70 0.56 5.54
CA TYR A 431 22.07 0.06 5.43
C TYR A 431 22.90 1.00 4.55
N PRO A 432 24.04 1.52 5.01
CA PRO A 432 25.00 2.17 4.14
C PRO A 432 25.34 1.26 2.95
N ALA A 433 25.15 1.80 1.74
CA ALA A 433 25.31 1.06 0.50
C ALA A 433 26.47 1.60 -0.33
N ALA A 434 26.91 0.78 -1.29
CA ALA A 434 27.90 1.21 -2.28
C ALA A 434 27.35 2.34 -3.18
N LEU A 435 26.03 2.40 -3.37
CA LEU A 435 25.36 3.52 -4.02
C LEU A 435 25.03 4.63 -3.01
N PRO A 436 25.20 5.92 -3.38
CA PRO A 436 24.83 7.01 -2.47
C PRO A 436 23.34 6.98 -2.15
N ARG A 437 23.00 7.18 -0.87
CA ARG A 437 21.64 7.09 -0.34
C ARG A 437 20.63 7.98 -1.09
N ALA A 438 21.02 9.21 -1.41
CA ALA A 438 20.19 10.14 -2.17
C ALA A 438 19.86 9.62 -3.58
N GLU A 439 20.72 8.80 -4.20
CA GLU A 439 20.39 8.20 -5.50
C GLU A 439 19.33 7.11 -5.36
N CYS A 440 19.42 6.28 -4.32
CA CYS A 440 18.43 5.23 -4.06
C CYS A 440 17.05 5.85 -3.80
N ILE A 441 17.00 6.92 -2.98
CA ILE A 441 15.75 7.65 -2.71
C ILE A 441 15.18 8.22 -4.01
N PHE A 442 16.00 8.95 -4.80
CA PHE A 442 15.55 9.50 -6.08
C PHE A 442 14.96 8.43 -6.98
N VAL A 443 15.58 7.25 -7.06
CA VAL A 443 15.15 6.17 -7.95
C VAL A 443 13.82 5.55 -7.49
N VAL A 444 13.61 5.36 -6.19
CA VAL A 444 12.33 4.87 -5.63
C VAL A 444 11.20 5.85 -5.93
N GLU A 445 11.40 7.12 -5.58
CA GLU A 445 10.39 8.17 -5.77
C GLU A 445 10.10 8.42 -7.26
N ALA A 446 11.13 8.43 -8.12
CA ALA A 446 10.99 8.57 -9.56
C ALA A 446 10.21 7.39 -10.18
N ALA A 447 10.50 6.15 -9.77
CA ALA A 447 9.79 4.98 -10.26
C ALA A 447 8.30 5.01 -9.87
N ASP A 448 7.98 5.49 -8.66
CA ASP A 448 6.60 5.63 -8.24
C ASP A 448 5.87 6.75 -9.01
N LEU A 449 6.48 7.92 -9.20
CA LEU A 449 5.90 8.99 -10.03
C LEU A 449 5.62 8.54 -11.46
N LEU A 450 6.54 7.80 -12.08
CA LEU A 450 6.35 7.24 -13.42
C LEU A 450 5.21 6.20 -13.47
N ARG A 451 5.02 5.44 -12.40
CA ARG A 451 3.87 4.52 -12.26
C ARG A 451 2.54 5.26 -12.21
N ARG A 452 2.48 6.44 -11.58
CA ARG A 452 1.25 7.28 -11.50
C ARG A 452 0.79 7.81 -12.86
N VAL A 453 1.71 7.97 -13.82
CA VAL A 453 1.41 8.36 -15.20
C VAL A 453 0.61 7.28 -15.96
N GLY A 454 0.57 6.05 -15.43
CA GLY A 454 -0.21 4.94 -15.95
C GLY A 454 0.56 4.11 -16.99
N PRO A 455 0.29 2.79 -17.05
CA PRO A 455 1.16 1.84 -17.73
C PRO A 455 1.25 2.06 -19.25
N VAL A 456 0.18 2.52 -19.88
CA VAL A 456 0.16 2.77 -21.34
C VAL A 456 1.10 3.93 -21.71
N ILE A 457 0.98 5.06 -21.01
CA ILE A 457 1.80 6.24 -21.28
C ILE A 457 3.25 5.95 -20.87
N PHE A 458 3.46 5.29 -19.73
CA PHE A 458 4.78 4.92 -19.27
C PHE A 458 5.51 3.99 -20.26
N ALA A 459 4.87 2.91 -20.69
CA ALA A 459 5.44 1.98 -21.67
C ALA A 459 5.72 2.65 -23.03
N TYR A 460 4.86 3.58 -23.44
CA TYR A 460 5.05 4.37 -24.66
C TYR A 460 6.26 5.31 -24.54
N ALA A 461 6.37 6.04 -23.42
CA ALA A 461 7.49 6.94 -23.16
C ALA A 461 8.84 6.21 -23.13
N LEU A 462 8.88 4.99 -22.58
CA LEU A 462 10.11 4.18 -22.54
C LEU A 462 10.71 3.90 -23.92
N ARG A 463 9.93 3.94 -25.02
CA ARG A 463 10.44 3.74 -26.39
C ARG A 463 11.49 4.80 -26.77
N GLU A 464 11.29 6.04 -26.33
CA GLU A 464 12.25 7.15 -26.52
C GLU A 464 13.57 6.96 -25.78
N PHE A 465 13.58 6.09 -24.77
CA PHE A 465 14.76 5.75 -23.98
C PHE A 465 15.33 4.38 -24.37
N GLY A 466 15.01 3.88 -25.57
CA GLY A 466 15.47 2.57 -26.05
C GLY A 466 14.89 1.40 -25.26
N GLY A 467 13.72 1.60 -24.64
CA GLY A 467 13.05 0.62 -23.81
C GLY A 467 13.69 0.40 -22.43
N ARG A 468 14.59 1.30 -22.00
CA ARG A 468 15.34 1.21 -20.73
C ARG A 468 14.86 2.26 -19.73
N LEU A 469 14.39 1.80 -18.57
CA LEU A 469 13.99 2.68 -17.48
C LEU A 469 15.21 3.28 -16.77
N SER A 470 16.30 2.52 -16.69
CA SER A 470 17.58 3.00 -16.15
C SER A 470 18.01 4.30 -16.84
N ARG A 471 17.91 4.32 -18.17
CA ARG A 471 18.21 5.48 -19.00
C ARG A 471 17.29 6.66 -18.71
N LEU A 472 15.97 6.45 -18.70
CA LEU A 472 14.99 7.50 -18.40
C LEU A 472 15.29 8.16 -17.05
N ILE A 473 15.42 7.35 -15.99
CA ILE A 473 15.69 7.85 -14.64
C ILE A 473 17.05 8.54 -14.56
N SER A 474 18.08 8.03 -15.23
CA SER A 474 19.40 8.66 -15.26
C SER A 474 19.39 10.03 -15.95
N GLU A 475 18.69 10.16 -17.08
CA GLU A 475 18.56 11.43 -17.82
C GLU A 475 17.74 12.43 -16.99
N TRP A 476 16.65 11.98 -16.35
CA TRP A 476 15.87 12.82 -15.46
C TRP A 476 16.66 13.30 -14.24
N ARG A 477 17.40 12.39 -13.59
CA ARG A 477 18.24 12.74 -12.45
C ARG A 477 19.32 13.75 -12.82
N HIS A 478 19.95 13.59 -13.98
CA HIS A 478 20.94 14.55 -14.47
C HIS A 478 20.32 15.95 -14.63
N PHE A 479 19.15 16.03 -15.27
CA PHE A 479 18.38 17.28 -15.38
C PHE A 479 18.02 17.88 -14.01
N ALA A 480 17.55 17.05 -13.07
CA ALA A 480 17.20 17.49 -11.72
C ALA A 480 18.42 18.04 -10.96
N ASN A 481 19.59 17.41 -11.11
CA ASN A 481 20.83 17.89 -10.51
C ASN A 481 21.29 19.25 -11.07
N GLU A 482 20.94 19.58 -12.32
CA GLU A 482 21.27 20.86 -12.94
C GLU A 482 20.27 21.97 -12.59
N THR A 483 19.00 21.61 -12.45
CA THR A 483 17.89 22.58 -12.33
C THR A 483 17.37 22.76 -10.91
N SER A 484 17.49 21.73 -10.07
CA SER A 484 17.03 21.72 -8.67
C SER A 484 17.91 20.80 -7.81
N PRO A 485 19.20 21.13 -7.63
CA PRO A 485 20.14 20.25 -6.94
C PRO A 485 19.67 19.91 -5.52
N GLY A 486 19.59 18.62 -5.21
CA GLY A 486 19.18 18.12 -3.88
C GLY A 486 17.66 18.05 -3.65
N ALA A 487 16.83 18.49 -4.59
CA ALA A 487 15.38 18.30 -4.51
C ALA A 487 15.01 16.83 -4.74
N ALA A 488 14.03 16.34 -3.97
CA ALA A 488 13.39 15.06 -4.27
C ALA A 488 12.61 15.16 -5.59
N PRO A 489 12.51 14.07 -6.38
CA PRO A 489 11.71 14.12 -7.60
C PRO A 489 10.23 14.28 -7.23
N ASP A 490 9.53 15.14 -7.96
CA ASP A 490 8.10 15.39 -7.81
C ASP A 490 7.42 15.47 -9.19
N ALA A 491 6.10 15.65 -9.21
CA ALA A 491 5.33 15.73 -10.45
C ALA A 491 5.75 16.93 -11.32
N ALA A 492 6.07 18.07 -10.70
CA ALA A 492 6.48 19.29 -11.42
C ALA A 492 7.85 19.13 -12.07
N GLY A 493 8.81 18.52 -11.36
CA GLY A 493 10.13 18.20 -11.87
C GLY A 493 10.10 17.15 -12.98
N LEU A 494 9.18 16.18 -12.92
CA LEU A 494 8.96 15.23 -14.01
C LEU A 494 8.40 15.93 -15.26
N GLU A 495 7.38 16.79 -15.10
CA GLU A 495 6.83 17.60 -16.19
C GLU A 495 7.91 18.48 -16.83
N ALA A 496 8.69 19.20 -16.02
CA ALA A 496 9.78 20.05 -16.47
C ALA A 496 10.86 19.27 -17.25
N PHE A 497 11.22 18.08 -16.78
CA PHE A 497 12.16 17.20 -17.49
C PHE A 497 11.62 16.79 -18.87
N VAL A 498 10.36 16.35 -18.94
CA VAL A 498 9.72 15.96 -20.20
C VAL A 498 9.63 17.16 -21.16
N ALA A 499 9.28 18.34 -20.65
CA ALA A 499 9.24 19.58 -21.43
C ALA A 499 10.64 19.95 -21.98
N ALA A 500 11.68 19.86 -21.16
CA ALA A 500 13.05 20.17 -21.56
C ALA A 500 13.59 19.16 -22.60
N ARG A 501 13.21 17.89 -22.48
CA ARG A 501 13.69 16.80 -23.34
C ARG A 501 13.03 16.74 -24.71
N PHE A 502 11.73 17.06 -24.79
CA PHE A 502 10.92 16.91 -26.01
C PHE A 502 10.33 18.22 -26.55
N GLY A 503 10.26 19.27 -25.74
CA GLY A 503 9.61 20.54 -26.07
C GLY A 503 8.16 20.63 -25.58
N GLY A 504 7.72 21.86 -25.28
CA GLY A 504 6.40 22.12 -24.70
C GLY A 504 5.21 21.69 -25.58
N GLY A 505 5.38 21.74 -26.90
CA GLY A 505 4.37 21.34 -27.88
C GLY A 505 4.40 19.85 -28.25
N HIS A 506 5.21 19.02 -27.59
CA HIS A 506 5.30 17.59 -27.91
C HIS A 506 4.18 16.78 -27.20
N HIS A 507 3.65 15.74 -27.84
CA HIS A 507 2.54 14.95 -27.28
C HIS A 507 2.91 14.18 -26.01
N LEU A 508 4.16 13.75 -25.84
CA LEU A 508 4.61 13.18 -24.56
C LEU A 508 4.50 14.19 -23.42
N HIS A 509 4.80 15.47 -23.66
CA HIS A 509 4.60 16.51 -22.64
C HIS A 509 3.11 16.64 -22.28
N SER A 510 2.23 16.65 -23.28
CA SER A 510 0.77 16.60 -23.06
C SER A 510 0.34 15.37 -22.26
N LEU A 511 0.80 14.16 -22.62
CA LEU A 511 0.41 12.91 -21.96
C LEU A 511 0.82 12.87 -20.49
N PHE A 512 2.05 13.31 -20.16
CA PHE A 512 2.51 13.37 -18.77
C PHE A 512 1.72 14.40 -17.96
N ARG A 513 1.50 15.61 -18.50
CA ARG A 513 0.67 16.65 -17.87
C ARG A 513 -0.74 16.14 -17.57
N TYR A 514 -1.37 15.53 -18.56
CA TYR A 514 -2.71 14.95 -18.44
C TYR A 514 -2.78 13.90 -17.32
N ALA A 515 -1.87 12.93 -17.34
CA ALA A 515 -1.89 11.83 -16.40
C ALA A 515 -1.58 12.26 -14.96
N LEU A 516 -0.57 13.11 -14.77
CA LEU A 516 -0.23 13.64 -13.44
C LEU A 516 -1.36 14.51 -12.88
N ARG A 517 -2.00 15.33 -13.72
CA ARG A 517 -3.13 16.16 -13.29
C ARG A 517 -4.35 15.33 -12.92
N LEU A 518 -4.67 14.29 -13.71
CA LEU A 518 -5.73 13.34 -13.37
C LEU A 518 -5.44 12.60 -12.06
N TYR A 519 -4.20 12.17 -11.85
CA TYR A 519 -3.81 11.50 -10.61
C TYR A 519 -4.00 12.44 -9.40
N ALA A 520 -3.52 13.68 -9.50
CA ALA A 520 -3.67 14.68 -8.45
C ALA A 520 -5.13 15.04 -8.16
N ALA A 521 -6.01 14.95 -9.16
CA ALA A 521 -7.44 15.23 -9.00
C ALA A 521 -8.24 14.12 -8.29
N ARG A 522 -7.66 12.92 -8.09
CA ARG A 522 -8.28 11.80 -7.34
C ARG A 522 -8.23 11.96 -5.81
N ALA A 523 -7.90 13.15 -5.32
CA ALA A 523 -7.95 13.45 -3.89
C ALA A 523 -9.42 13.53 -3.44
N PRO A 524 -9.77 13.01 -2.24
CA PRO A 524 -11.10 13.19 -1.69
C PRO A 524 -11.38 14.68 -1.49
N ALA A 525 -12.14 15.26 -2.41
CA ALA A 525 -12.71 16.58 -2.26
C ALA A 525 -14.04 16.44 -1.51
N ASP A 526 -14.24 17.29 -0.50
CA ASP A 526 -15.57 17.52 0.07
C ASP A 526 -16.45 18.16 -1.01
N VAL A 527 -17.20 17.35 -1.75
CA VAL A 527 -18.17 17.88 -2.72
C VAL A 527 -19.42 18.30 -1.98
N VAL A 528 -19.67 19.61 -1.96
CA VAL A 528 -20.93 20.20 -1.57
C VAL A 528 -21.62 20.79 -2.81
N ALA A 529 -22.79 20.24 -3.17
CA ALA A 529 -24.08 20.94 -3.28
C ALA A 529 -25.02 20.27 -4.30
N GLU A 530 -26.25 19.99 -3.88
CA GLU A 530 -27.41 19.86 -4.77
C GLU A 530 -28.41 20.97 -4.45
N GLY A 531 -28.84 21.70 -5.48
CA GLY A 531 -29.96 22.65 -5.48
C GLY A 531 -30.40 22.92 -6.93
N PRO A 532 -31.69 23.21 -7.18
CA PRO A 532 -32.18 23.46 -8.54
C PRO A 532 -31.55 24.73 -9.14
N TYR A 533 -31.11 24.64 -10.40
CA TYR A 533 -30.48 25.74 -11.15
C TYR A 533 -31.49 26.78 -11.64
N GLU A 534 -31.17 28.07 -11.46
CA GLU A 534 -31.84 29.20 -12.11
C GLU A 534 -30.85 30.01 -12.97
N ALA A 535 -31.22 30.34 -14.21
CA ALA A 535 -30.33 30.98 -15.19
C ALA A 535 -29.82 32.38 -14.81
N ASP A 536 -30.52 33.04 -13.90
CA ASP A 536 -30.20 34.38 -13.40
C ASP A 536 -29.37 34.35 -12.10
N GLN A 537 -29.17 33.17 -11.52
CA GLN A 537 -28.35 32.99 -10.33
C GLN A 537 -26.86 33.11 -10.71
N PRO A 538 -26.05 33.88 -9.96
CA PRO A 538 -24.62 33.94 -10.19
C PRO A 538 -23.97 32.57 -9.99
N CYS A 539 -23.17 32.15 -10.97
CA CYS A 539 -22.38 30.93 -10.93
C CYS A 539 -20.89 31.26 -10.85
N ILE A 540 -20.11 30.32 -10.33
CA ILE A 540 -18.65 30.34 -10.33
C ILE A 540 -18.12 28.99 -10.83
N LEU A 541 -16.89 29.00 -11.35
CA LEU A 541 -16.15 27.78 -11.61
C LEU A 541 -15.91 27.04 -10.29
N ALA A 542 -16.24 25.76 -10.23
CA ALA A 542 -16.09 24.98 -9.01
C ALA A 542 -14.60 24.86 -8.60
N GLU A 543 -14.31 24.93 -7.31
CA GLU A 543 -12.93 24.93 -6.79
C GLU A 543 -12.18 23.62 -7.09
N ASN A 544 -12.91 22.52 -7.27
CA ASN A 544 -12.36 21.20 -7.62
C ASN A 544 -12.16 21.01 -9.14
N VAL A 545 -12.36 22.05 -9.95
CA VAL A 545 -12.11 22.03 -11.40
C VAL A 545 -10.77 22.65 -11.73
N GLY A 546 -9.89 21.87 -12.37
CA GLY A 546 -8.64 22.33 -12.94
C GLY A 546 -8.73 22.51 -14.45
N LEU A 547 -8.12 23.56 -14.98
CA LEU A 547 -7.91 23.74 -16.43
C LEU A 547 -6.45 23.40 -16.77
N LEU A 548 -6.27 22.65 -17.86
CA LEU A 548 -4.96 22.28 -18.37
C LEU A 548 -4.88 22.67 -19.85
N GLU A 549 -4.25 23.80 -20.13
CA GLU A 549 -4.18 24.42 -21.46
C GLU A 549 -2.97 23.93 -22.25
N ASP A 550 -2.96 24.22 -23.55
CA ASP A 550 -1.92 23.85 -24.52
C ASP A 550 -1.63 22.35 -24.50
N ILE A 551 -2.69 21.56 -24.65
CA ILE A 551 -2.63 20.12 -24.52
C ILE A 551 -3.35 19.40 -25.65
N HIS A 552 -2.73 18.36 -26.20
CA HIS A 552 -3.35 17.49 -27.20
C HIS A 552 -4.52 16.71 -26.60
N ASN A 553 -5.35 16.11 -27.45
CA ASN A 553 -6.41 15.20 -27.01
C ASN A 553 -5.83 13.85 -26.53
N CYS A 554 -5.32 13.83 -25.31
CA CYS A 554 -4.67 12.69 -24.67
C CYS A 554 -5.52 11.42 -24.59
N GLU A 555 -6.84 11.51 -24.51
CA GLU A 555 -7.73 10.33 -24.54
C GLU A 555 -7.63 9.61 -25.89
N VAL A 556 -7.72 10.37 -26.99
CA VAL A 556 -7.55 9.83 -28.34
C VAL A 556 -6.13 9.28 -28.53
N LEU A 557 -5.12 9.97 -28.00
CA LEU A 557 -3.73 9.50 -28.09
C LEU A 557 -3.51 8.21 -27.32
N VAL A 558 -4.01 8.09 -26.09
CA VAL A 558 -3.92 6.87 -25.28
C VAL A 558 -4.60 5.71 -25.99
N ASP A 559 -5.78 5.92 -26.59
CA ASP A 559 -6.48 4.88 -27.36
C ASP A 559 -5.70 4.45 -28.61
N ARG A 560 -5.06 5.39 -29.33
CA ARG A 560 -4.18 5.06 -30.46
C ARG A 560 -2.97 4.25 -29.99
N ILE A 561 -2.32 4.67 -28.90
CA ILE A 561 -1.16 3.99 -28.33
C ILE A 561 -1.55 2.56 -27.92
N ARG A 562 -2.70 2.36 -27.27
CA ARG A 562 -3.21 1.01 -26.90
C ARG A 562 -3.38 0.08 -28.09
N ARG A 563 -3.75 0.61 -29.26
CA ARG A 563 -3.93 -0.15 -30.50
C ARG A 563 -2.62 -0.36 -31.26
N SER A 564 -1.56 0.37 -30.90
CA SER A 564 -0.23 0.22 -31.48
C SER A 564 0.53 -0.93 -30.81
N ASN A 565 1.46 -1.55 -31.54
CA ASN A 565 2.39 -2.52 -30.97
C ASN A 565 3.75 -1.86 -30.67
N GLU A 566 4.65 -2.56 -29.97
CA GLU A 566 5.98 -2.02 -29.64
C GLU A 566 6.85 -1.69 -30.87
N ALA A 567 6.63 -2.37 -31.99
CA ALA A 567 7.37 -2.14 -33.24
C ALA A 567 6.80 -0.95 -34.05
N SER A 568 5.65 -0.40 -33.64
CA SER A 568 5.04 0.74 -34.30
C SER A 568 5.88 2.00 -34.05
N PRO A 569 6.05 2.87 -35.06
CA PRO A 569 6.74 4.13 -34.88
C PRO A 569 6.02 5.00 -33.84
N MET A 570 6.75 5.98 -33.32
CA MET A 570 6.15 7.02 -32.48
C MET A 570 5.12 7.82 -33.30
N LEU A 571 4.06 8.29 -32.64
CA LEU A 571 3.07 9.18 -33.24
C LEU A 571 3.78 10.43 -33.76
N GLY A 572 3.52 10.78 -35.03
CA GLY A 572 4.04 12.00 -35.65
C GLY A 572 3.03 13.15 -35.59
N ASP A 573 3.39 14.30 -36.15
CA ASP A 573 2.56 15.52 -36.15
C ASP A 573 1.16 15.30 -36.75
N ALA A 574 1.05 14.44 -37.77
CA ALA A 574 -0.22 14.09 -38.39
C ALA A 574 -1.14 13.26 -37.46
N ASP A 575 -0.57 12.61 -36.45
CA ASP A 575 -1.29 11.71 -35.55
C ASP A 575 -1.80 12.39 -34.28
N VAL A 576 -1.18 13.50 -33.87
CA VAL A 576 -1.37 14.08 -32.52
C VAL A 576 -2.53 15.08 -32.43
N GLY A 577 -2.95 15.66 -33.57
CA GLY A 577 -4.02 16.66 -33.62
C GLY A 577 -3.59 18.03 -33.09
N GLY A 578 -4.54 18.95 -32.96
CA GLY A 578 -4.29 20.29 -32.43
C GLY A 578 -4.24 20.34 -30.91
N LEU A 579 -3.72 21.46 -30.39
CA LEU A 579 -3.77 21.77 -28.96
C LEU A 579 -5.14 22.35 -28.58
N GLY A 580 -5.57 22.04 -27.35
CA GLY A 580 -6.78 22.57 -26.74
C GLY A 580 -6.60 22.66 -25.23
N THR A 581 -7.69 22.48 -24.49
CA THR A 581 -7.72 22.55 -23.04
C THR A 581 -8.43 21.32 -22.46
N TYR A 582 -7.86 20.73 -21.41
CA TYR A 582 -8.57 19.75 -20.58
C TYR A 582 -9.23 20.43 -19.39
N ILE A 583 -10.52 20.15 -19.19
CA ILE A 583 -11.24 20.42 -17.94
C ILE A 583 -11.13 19.16 -17.09
N VAL A 584 -10.42 19.22 -15.97
CA VAL A 584 -10.21 18.10 -15.06
C VAL A 584 -11.03 18.29 -13.80
N GLN A 585 -11.81 17.29 -13.43
CA GLN A 585 -12.67 17.31 -12.25
C GLN A 585 -12.43 16.07 -11.38
N GLY A 586 -12.24 16.30 -10.08
CA GLY A 586 -12.13 15.24 -9.07
C GLY A 586 -13.49 14.84 -8.49
N HIS A 587 -13.71 13.54 -8.34
CA HIS A 587 -14.89 12.91 -7.74
C HIS A 587 -14.43 11.82 -6.75
N GLY A 588 -13.98 12.22 -5.56
CA GLY A 588 -13.40 11.27 -4.60
C GLY A 588 -12.17 10.58 -5.20
N GLU A 589 -12.17 9.25 -5.23
CA GLU A 589 -11.08 8.43 -5.80
C GLU A 589 -11.05 8.40 -7.35
N ALA A 590 -12.07 8.96 -8.01
CA ALA A 590 -12.14 9.07 -9.45
C ALA A 590 -11.82 10.49 -9.92
N ALA A 591 -11.29 10.61 -11.14
CA ALA A 591 -11.13 11.89 -11.81
C ALA A 591 -11.56 11.75 -13.27
N THR A 592 -12.24 12.77 -13.79
CA THR A 592 -12.67 12.83 -15.20
C THR A 592 -12.05 14.03 -15.88
N GLY A 593 -11.58 13.84 -17.11
CA GLY A 593 -11.09 14.92 -17.97
C GLY A 593 -12.02 15.10 -19.17
N TYR A 594 -12.20 16.35 -19.62
CA TYR A 594 -12.90 16.66 -20.87
C TYR A 594 -12.00 17.53 -21.73
N TRP A 595 -11.61 17.05 -22.91
CA TRP A 595 -10.88 17.87 -23.87
C TRP A 595 -11.84 18.79 -24.61
N VAL A 596 -11.53 20.08 -24.64
CA VAL A 596 -12.29 21.13 -25.31
C VAL A 596 -11.35 22.02 -26.13
N GLU A 597 -11.90 22.72 -27.12
CA GLU A 597 -11.15 23.73 -27.85
C GLU A 597 -10.78 24.92 -26.95
N SER A 598 -9.65 25.58 -27.22
CA SER A 598 -9.11 26.66 -26.36
C SER A 598 -10.09 27.80 -26.11
N GLY A 599 -11.02 28.07 -27.04
CA GLY A 599 -12.05 29.09 -26.85
C GLY A 599 -12.97 28.83 -25.65
N ILE A 600 -13.20 27.55 -25.29
CA ILE A 600 -14.04 27.19 -24.14
C ILE A 600 -13.34 27.55 -22.81
N ALA A 601 -12.01 27.43 -22.73
CA ALA A 601 -11.24 27.81 -21.55
C ALA A 601 -11.41 29.30 -21.23
N THR A 602 -11.32 30.15 -22.26
CA THR A 602 -11.56 31.59 -22.14
C THR A 602 -12.96 31.90 -21.63
N ILE A 603 -13.96 31.12 -22.04
CA ILE A 603 -15.34 31.27 -21.54
C ILE A 603 -15.44 30.88 -20.07
N LEU A 604 -14.81 29.78 -19.66
CA LEU A 604 -14.78 29.34 -18.25
C LEU A 604 -14.08 30.34 -17.34
N ASP A 605 -13.06 31.05 -17.85
CA ASP A 605 -12.31 32.07 -17.10
C ASP A 605 -13.21 33.22 -16.63
N LEU A 606 -14.26 33.54 -17.40
CA LEU A 606 -15.26 34.56 -17.03
C LEU A 606 -16.02 34.20 -15.73
N PHE A 607 -16.09 32.92 -15.38
CA PHE A 607 -16.73 32.40 -14.17
C PHE A 607 -15.76 32.24 -12.99
N ARG A 608 -14.49 32.69 -13.09
CA ARG A 608 -13.62 32.83 -11.90
C ARG A 608 -14.13 33.86 -10.90
N SER A 609 -15.03 34.73 -11.33
CA SER A 609 -15.80 35.63 -10.47
C SER A 609 -17.29 35.36 -10.68
N PRO A 610 -18.15 35.58 -9.66
CA PRO A 610 -19.58 35.32 -9.77
C PRO A 610 -20.21 36.04 -10.97
N ARG A 611 -20.77 35.27 -11.91
CA ARG A 611 -21.50 35.79 -13.08
C ARG A 611 -22.71 34.90 -13.40
N SER A 612 -23.81 35.48 -13.86
CA SER A 612 -24.94 34.68 -14.34
C SER A 612 -24.65 34.13 -15.74
N CYS A 613 -25.14 32.92 -16.02
CA CYS A 613 -24.99 32.29 -17.34
C CYS A 613 -25.63 33.16 -18.44
N ARG A 614 -26.74 33.83 -18.15
CA ARG A 614 -27.39 34.77 -19.08
C ARG A 614 -26.49 35.95 -19.45
N ALA A 615 -25.81 36.56 -18.48
CA ALA A 615 -24.93 37.71 -18.75
C ALA A 615 -23.73 37.30 -19.63
N VAL A 616 -23.18 36.12 -19.40
CA VAL A 616 -22.08 35.60 -20.23
C VAL A 616 -22.57 35.23 -21.63
N ALA A 617 -23.74 34.60 -21.77
CA ALA A 617 -24.34 34.29 -23.06
C ALA A 617 -24.61 35.55 -23.89
N GLN A 618 -25.16 36.60 -23.27
CA GLN A 618 -25.40 37.90 -23.91
C GLN A 618 -24.08 38.52 -24.41
N TRP A 619 -23.05 38.51 -23.56
CA TRP A 619 -21.72 39.02 -23.94
C TRP A 619 -21.12 38.23 -25.10
N LEU A 620 -21.27 36.89 -25.12
CA LEU A 620 -20.82 36.06 -26.23
C LEU A 620 -21.61 36.35 -27.52
N ALA A 621 -22.93 36.50 -27.45
CA ALA A 621 -23.77 36.86 -28.59
C ALA A 621 -23.31 38.19 -29.21
N ASP A 622 -23.07 39.20 -28.37
CA ASP A 622 -22.62 40.53 -28.78
C ASP A 622 -21.23 40.48 -29.44
N VAL A 623 -20.27 39.77 -28.85
CA VAL A 623 -18.89 39.69 -29.35
C VAL A 623 -18.78 38.85 -30.61
N THR A 624 -19.59 37.81 -30.75
CA THR A 624 -19.58 36.91 -31.92
C THR A 624 -20.55 37.31 -33.02
N SER A 625 -21.39 38.34 -32.78
CA SER A 625 -22.51 38.71 -33.66
C SER A 625 -23.43 37.54 -33.98
N ASN A 626 -23.70 36.70 -32.96
CA ASN A 626 -24.51 35.50 -33.07
C ASN A 626 -25.66 35.53 -32.05
N ASP A 627 -26.83 36.00 -32.50
CA ASP A 627 -28.04 36.13 -31.68
C ASP A 627 -28.64 34.77 -31.26
N GLY A 628 -28.09 33.65 -31.74
CA GLY A 628 -28.51 32.30 -31.36
C GLY A 628 -27.85 31.75 -30.08
N ILE A 629 -26.97 32.52 -29.44
CA ILE A 629 -26.29 32.11 -28.19
C ILE A 629 -27.15 32.52 -26.99
N ASP A 630 -27.67 31.54 -26.24
CA ASP A 630 -28.40 31.76 -25.00
C ASP A 630 -27.81 31.00 -23.81
N ALA A 631 -28.38 31.18 -22.61
CA ALA A 631 -27.85 30.60 -21.37
C ALA A 631 -27.83 29.06 -21.34
N SER A 632 -28.60 28.37 -22.20
CA SER A 632 -28.68 26.91 -22.27
C SER A 632 -27.36 26.27 -22.66
N ILE A 633 -26.44 27.01 -23.31
CA ILE A 633 -25.10 26.50 -23.66
C ILE A 633 -24.28 26.12 -22.41
N PHE A 634 -24.62 26.69 -21.24
CA PHE A 634 -23.94 26.42 -19.97
C PHE A 634 -24.56 25.24 -19.20
N GLU A 635 -25.73 24.75 -19.60
CA GLU A 635 -26.44 23.66 -18.91
C GLU A 635 -25.59 22.39 -18.75
N PRO A 636 -24.82 21.92 -19.76
CA PRO A 636 -23.95 20.75 -19.59
C PRO A 636 -22.86 20.94 -18.53
N LEU A 637 -22.35 22.18 -18.35
CA LEU A 637 -21.32 22.49 -17.36
C LEU A 637 -21.90 22.45 -15.93
N LEU A 638 -23.13 22.93 -15.77
CA LEU A 638 -23.85 22.89 -14.50
C LEU A 638 -24.25 21.48 -14.11
N ARG A 639 -24.78 20.68 -15.05
CA ARG A 639 -25.15 19.27 -14.81
C ARG A 639 -23.95 18.42 -14.40
N ARG A 640 -22.74 18.79 -14.83
CA ARG A 640 -21.49 18.13 -14.47
C ARG A 640 -20.84 18.72 -13.21
N GLY A 641 -21.42 19.76 -12.61
CA GLY A 641 -20.83 20.46 -11.46
C GLY A 641 -19.52 21.18 -11.77
N ILE A 642 -19.27 21.50 -13.05
CA ILE A 642 -18.12 22.33 -13.47
C ILE A 642 -18.36 23.79 -13.07
N LEU A 643 -19.60 24.25 -13.26
CA LEU A 643 -20.09 25.50 -12.69
C LEU A 643 -21.01 25.18 -11.52
N VAL A 644 -20.90 25.94 -10.43
CA VAL A 644 -21.74 25.84 -9.24
C VAL A 644 -22.30 27.22 -8.88
N SER A 645 -23.40 27.26 -8.14
CA SER A 645 -23.92 28.54 -7.63
C SER A 645 -22.87 29.22 -6.75
N ALA A 646 -22.65 30.51 -6.96
CA ALA A 646 -21.95 31.35 -5.99
C ALA A 646 -22.81 31.41 -4.72
N ARG A 647 -22.22 31.19 -3.54
CA ARG A 647 -22.89 31.39 -2.24
C ARG A 647 -22.73 32.80 -1.72
#